data_AF-A0A8H6WYJ1-F1
#
_entry.id   AF-A0A8H6WYJ1-F1
#
_cell.length_a   1.000
_cell.length_b   1.000
_cell.length_c   1.000
_cell.angle_alpha   90.00
_cell.angle_beta   90.00
_cell.angle_gamma   90.00
#
_symmetry.space_group_name_H-M   'P 1'
#
loop_
_entity.id
_entity.type
_entity.pdbx_description
1 polymer ?
#
loop_
_entity_poly.entity_id
_entity_poly.type
_entity_poly.pdbx_seq_one_letter_code
_entity_poly.pdbx_strand_id
1 'polypeptide(L)'
;MERLRVRSRMASPGIQDQTGISCSAVSNNPWRPIHRSTATFVDLKARMRVGRSRTVAPAFQTPTEYAERGRHCRAFVSRLHLALLCFSKMKPGTSQDSSSSANFIKLYESLPPEAKQKLVEKKLAPLLDLVPKERAKKVIKSVNLLQSKYGSIPTLDLKGKKRELHGLLDELSRDSKRAIVRERSNREELLTEIVESMLNWLNDIWTVVYEYNVHFDKAHACLLFVAEVLNTLNSIPGMGGQCRCTIAHLSINVPIRRSGKIIKQFNFTGFRDIDRALLWIWRDLFVSMLAKRIRTEKIPGMLSDIEESLGWQALERLLYGGFKTKLPILDDDDDEDEGDSFLDECLEDETTDDEEGAWSCPCRLHATHWSGTINTQRTKLRDLIYQHLLGLFELTPSHKLYTSILAVSLDAAEIEAELLDSLDLIAGSSADTLVAALEIHGSEGNYTKLVNLLDDHSYLLRPRDAHVLQNAASVLSEFGPFHARALQIAEKEILDSAAAIRVAVRTSFCRVEDKARADALAEITKLRSDNPSRTPRIEAWVDSVTTPGSPASHPMAFAAMILGFPFAAGIEDSDEMDMLGYIDADPRDPDFDDLREEFRPKLRDRFDGWVSTAAAMKGGHLLLGKLYFKIVEQMPYFKVNDVAEEMLGRLGDRPSKVHVADGFEAVLSFCKVQRKKMSVRAEKRRKNEAAKKAAAAMDSSFAPPPAPPTPTPAPPAPTPAPPPPNPQNVVYPYWSLPAAGPSTGSSSSPFPSGLGSGGMEDVD
;
A
#
# COMPACT_ATOMS: atom_id res chain seq x y z
N MET A 1 -29.37 31.43 -2.09
CA MET A 1 -29.85 32.70 -2.67
C MET A 1 -28.80 33.14 -3.68
N GLU A 2 -29.00 32.76 -4.94
CA GLU A 2 -29.43 33.65 -6.06
C GLU A 2 -28.17 34.17 -6.78
N ARG A 3 -27.86 34.03 -8.08
CA ARG A 3 -28.38 33.47 -9.36
C ARG A 3 -27.12 33.18 -10.21
N LEU A 4 -27.06 32.22 -11.13
CA LEU A 4 -27.49 32.41 -12.53
C LEU A 4 -27.52 31.07 -13.28
N ARG A 5 -28.66 30.82 -13.94
CA ARG A 5 -28.90 29.79 -14.95
C ARG A 5 -28.51 30.33 -16.32
N VAL A 6 -27.90 29.50 -17.16
CA VAL A 6 -28.07 29.57 -18.61
C VAL A 6 -28.52 28.20 -19.11
N ARG A 7 -29.71 28.18 -19.72
CA ARG A 7 -30.26 27.07 -20.50
C ARG A 7 -29.60 27.07 -21.88
N SER A 8 -29.28 25.89 -22.41
CA SER A 8 -29.39 25.66 -23.85
C SER A 8 -30.05 24.32 -24.12
N ARG A 9 -31.17 24.38 -24.86
CA ARG A 9 -31.91 23.26 -25.41
C ARG A 9 -31.27 22.93 -26.77
N MET A 10 -30.99 21.66 -27.04
CA MET A 10 -31.14 21.12 -28.39
C MET A 10 -31.83 19.75 -28.30
N ALA A 11 -32.96 19.68 -28.98
CA ALA A 11 -33.69 18.48 -29.28
C ALA A 11 -33.08 17.80 -30.51
N SER A 12 -33.13 16.48 -30.57
CA SER A 12 -33.20 15.74 -31.82
C SER A 12 -34.06 14.48 -31.64
N PRO A 13 -34.74 14.03 -32.70
CA PRO A 13 -35.99 13.28 -32.61
C PRO A 13 -35.78 11.76 -32.67
N GLY A 14 -36.82 11.06 -32.20
CA GLY A 14 -36.90 9.61 -32.20
C GLY A 14 -36.99 8.99 -33.59
N ILE A 15 -36.53 7.75 -33.66
CA ILE A 15 -36.84 6.79 -34.71
C ILE A 15 -37.38 5.56 -33.98
N GLN A 16 -38.64 5.24 -34.27
CA GLN A 16 -39.24 3.95 -34.04
C GLN A 16 -38.59 2.96 -34.99
N ASP A 17 -38.23 1.77 -34.51
CA ASP A 17 -38.50 0.58 -35.32
C ASP A 17 -38.79 -0.64 -34.46
N GLN A 18 -39.88 -1.27 -34.83
CA GLN A 18 -40.38 -2.54 -34.34
C GLN A 18 -39.58 -3.65 -34.99
N THR A 19 -39.14 -4.65 -34.22
CA THR A 19 -39.23 -6.06 -34.64
C THR A 19 -39.22 -6.92 -33.38
N GLY A 20 -40.33 -7.60 -33.13
CA GLY A 20 -40.38 -8.69 -32.18
C GLY A 20 -40.01 -9.99 -32.85
N ILE A 21 -39.32 -10.87 -32.13
CA ILE A 21 -39.42 -12.33 -32.24
C ILE A 21 -39.38 -12.87 -30.80
N SER A 22 -40.42 -13.63 -30.45
CA SER A 22 -40.54 -14.44 -29.25
C SER A 22 -39.92 -15.83 -29.44
N CYS A 23 -39.34 -16.42 -28.40
CA CYS A 23 -39.68 -17.77 -27.89
C CYS A 23 -38.81 -18.18 -26.68
N SER A 24 -39.42 -18.08 -25.50
CA SER A 24 -39.61 -19.10 -24.44
C SER A 24 -38.63 -20.27 -24.26
N ALA A 25 -38.08 -20.44 -23.03
CA ALA A 25 -38.31 -21.56 -22.09
C ALA A 25 -37.28 -21.48 -20.92
N VAL A 26 -37.66 -21.02 -19.71
CA VAL A 26 -38.12 -21.79 -18.54
C VAL A 26 -37.07 -22.72 -17.91
N SER A 27 -36.54 -22.32 -16.75
CA SER A 27 -36.44 -23.23 -15.58
C SER A 27 -36.55 -22.44 -14.27
N ASN A 28 -37.35 -23.00 -13.36
CA ASN A 28 -37.77 -22.47 -12.07
C ASN A 28 -36.75 -22.84 -10.98
N ASN A 29 -36.49 -21.96 -10.01
CA ASN A 29 -36.83 -22.18 -8.60
C ASN A 29 -36.43 -21.00 -7.68
N PRO A 30 -37.04 -20.88 -6.47
CA PRO A 30 -37.51 -19.56 -6.05
C PRO A 30 -37.23 -19.18 -4.58
N TRP A 31 -37.43 -17.89 -4.28
CA TRP A 31 -37.70 -17.24 -2.99
C TRP A 31 -36.71 -17.37 -1.81
N ARG A 32 -36.12 -16.25 -1.38
CA ARG A 32 -36.72 -15.35 -0.35
C ARG A 32 -35.99 -13.99 -0.21
N PRO A 33 -36.67 -12.96 0.30
CA PRO A 33 -36.26 -11.56 0.23
C PRO A 33 -35.56 -11.05 1.50
N ILE A 34 -34.56 -10.19 1.34
CA ILE A 34 -34.01 -9.39 2.45
C ILE A 34 -34.63 -8.00 2.39
N HIS A 35 -35.36 -7.67 3.46
CA HIS A 35 -35.87 -6.32 3.74
C HIS A 35 -34.70 -5.33 3.85
N ARG A 36 -34.66 -4.33 2.95
CA ARG A 36 -33.90 -3.09 3.17
C ARG A 36 -34.69 -2.20 4.13
N SER A 37 -34.16 -2.02 5.34
CA SER A 37 -34.53 -0.93 6.22
C SER A 37 -33.68 0.29 5.87
N THR A 38 -34.28 1.25 5.18
CA THR A 38 -33.76 2.62 5.08
C THR A 38 -33.95 3.30 6.43
N ALA A 39 -32.86 3.59 7.12
CA ALA A 39 -32.85 4.52 8.25
C ALA A 39 -31.96 5.70 7.88
N THR A 40 -32.61 6.78 7.47
CA THR A 40 -32.09 8.15 7.50
C THR A 40 -31.88 8.57 8.95
N PHE A 41 -30.74 9.19 9.27
CA PHE A 41 -30.69 10.12 10.40
C PHE A 41 -29.69 11.24 10.13
N VAL A 42 -30.23 12.45 10.08
CA VAL A 42 -29.52 13.73 10.16
C VAL A 42 -29.88 14.33 11.52
N ASP A 43 -28.85 14.86 12.19
CA ASP A 43 -28.83 16.07 13.03
C ASP A 43 -28.63 16.02 14.56
N LEU A 44 -27.74 16.95 14.95
CA LEU A 44 -27.62 17.76 16.17
C LEU A 44 -27.30 17.09 17.53
N LYS A 45 -26.24 17.55 18.22
CA LYS A 45 -26.29 18.72 19.14
C LYS A 45 -25.02 18.92 19.99
N ALA A 46 -24.47 20.12 19.93
CA ALA A 46 -23.49 20.68 20.87
C ALA A 46 -24.09 20.95 22.26
N ARG A 47 -23.29 20.81 23.34
CA ARG A 47 -23.45 21.61 24.58
C ARG A 47 -22.23 21.63 25.49
N MET A 48 -21.89 22.84 25.90
CA MET A 48 -20.92 23.28 26.92
C MET A 48 -21.19 22.73 28.34
N ARG A 49 -20.14 22.73 29.19
CA ARG A 49 -20.10 23.23 30.59
C ARG A 49 -18.62 23.30 31.05
N VAL A 50 -18.05 24.49 31.27
CA VAL A 50 -17.98 25.28 32.53
C VAL A 50 -17.31 24.52 33.68
N GLY A 51 -16.15 25.02 34.12
CA GLY A 51 -15.37 24.49 35.23
C GLY A 51 -15.81 24.97 36.62
N ARG A 52 -15.16 24.41 37.66
CA ARG A 52 -14.90 25.09 38.94
C ARG A 52 -13.86 24.37 39.81
N SER A 53 -13.02 25.23 40.39
CA SER A 53 -12.04 25.19 41.47
C SER A 53 -11.91 24.03 42.46
N ARG A 54 -10.64 23.89 42.85
CA ARG A 54 -10.01 23.31 44.06
C ARG A 54 -10.76 23.50 45.38
N THR A 55 -10.67 22.47 46.22
CA THR A 55 -10.46 22.55 47.69
C THR A 55 -9.60 21.37 48.15
N VAL A 56 -8.80 21.62 49.19
CA VAL A 56 -7.68 20.81 49.71
C VAL A 56 -8.06 20.13 51.04
N ALA A 57 -7.47 18.93 51.28
CA ALA A 57 -7.20 18.18 52.54
C ALA A 57 -8.30 17.30 53.19
N PRO A 58 -7.96 16.27 54.02
CA PRO A 58 -6.76 15.41 54.06
C PRO A 58 -7.02 13.87 54.27
N ALA A 59 -6.00 13.07 53.92
CA ALA A 59 -5.47 11.81 54.49
C ALA A 59 -6.35 10.61 54.99
N PHE A 60 -5.78 9.41 54.70
CA PHE A 60 -5.99 8.04 55.24
C PHE A 60 -7.13 7.16 54.70
N GLN A 61 -6.78 6.21 53.82
CA GLN A 61 -6.82 4.75 54.08
C GLN A 61 -6.32 3.98 52.83
N THR A 62 -5.42 3.01 53.03
CA THR A 62 -4.74 2.24 51.98
C THR A 62 -5.66 1.18 51.35
N PRO A 63 -5.79 1.12 50.00
CA PRO A 63 -6.59 0.12 49.32
C PRO A 63 -5.72 -1.07 48.85
N THR A 64 -5.26 -1.91 49.78
CA THR A 64 -4.48 -3.12 49.43
C THR A 64 -5.17 -4.43 49.82
N GLU A 65 -6.07 -4.46 50.82
CA GLU A 65 -6.74 -5.70 51.23
C GLU A 65 -7.98 -6.09 50.39
N TYR A 66 -8.67 -5.13 49.75
CA TYR A 66 -9.85 -5.44 48.92
C TYR A 66 -9.48 -6.02 47.54
N ALA A 67 -8.28 -5.70 47.03
CA ALA A 67 -7.80 -6.20 45.74
C ALA A 67 -7.37 -7.68 45.78
N GLU A 68 -6.95 -8.19 46.94
CA GLU A 68 -6.58 -9.59 47.12
C GLU A 68 -7.78 -10.53 47.27
N ARG A 69 -8.84 -10.10 47.96
CA ARG A 69 -10.09 -10.88 48.05
C ARG A 69 -10.81 -11.02 46.70
N GLY A 70 -10.75 -9.99 45.84
CA GLY A 70 -11.34 -10.05 44.50
C GLY A 70 -10.61 -11.00 43.52
N ARG A 71 -9.30 -11.23 43.71
CA ARG A 71 -8.49 -12.11 42.85
C ARG A 71 -8.74 -13.59 43.09
N HIS A 72 -8.95 -14.00 44.34
CA HIS A 72 -9.38 -15.38 44.65
C HIS A 72 -10.81 -15.69 44.19
N CYS A 73 -11.71 -14.69 44.17
CA CYS A 73 -13.12 -14.87 43.79
C CYS A 73 -13.34 -15.20 42.30
N ARG A 74 -12.57 -14.59 41.38
CA ARG A 74 -12.72 -14.88 39.93
C ARG A 74 -12.19 -16.26 39.55
N ALA A 75 -11.10 -16.70 40.19
CA ALA A 75 -10.53 -18.03 39.98
C ALA A 75 -11.47 -19.14 40.47
N PHE A 76 -12.16 -18.95 41.59
CA PHE A 76 -13.10 -19.94 42.14
C PHE A 76 -14.33 -20.16 41.24
N VAL A 77 -14.91 -19.10 40.68
CA VAL A 77 -16.11 -19.19 39.81
C VAL A 77 -15.78 -19.89 38.48
N SER A 78 -14.62 -19.63 37.89
CA SER A 78 -14.15 -20.35 36.69
C SER A 78 -13.82 -21.83 36.97
N ARG A 79 -13.31 -22.15 38.18
CA ARG A 79 -12.98 -23.53 38.60
C ARG A 79 -14.22 -24.42 38.76
N LEU A 80 -15.34 -23.87 39.24
CA LEU A 80 -16.57 -24.65 39.37
C LEU A 80 -17.30 -24.85 38.02
N HIS A 81 -17.19 -23.89 37.12
CA HIS A 81 -17.79 -23.96 35.79
C HIS A 81 -17.30 -25.20 34.99
N LEU A 82 -16.00 -25.49 35.01
CA LEU A 82 -15.45 -26.71 34.39
C LEU A 82 -15.86 -28.00 35.11
N ALA A 83 -15.99 -27.98 36.44
CA ALA A 83 -16.41 -29.15 37.21
C ALA A 83 -17.88 -29.54 36.92
N LEU A 84 -18.76 -28.56 36.69
CA LEU A 84 -20.16 -28.78 36.30
C LEU A 84 -20.29 -29.32 34.87
N LEU A 85 -19.41 -28.92 33.95
CA LEU A 85 -19.33 -29.52 32.60
C LEU A 85 -18.91 -31.00 32.64
N CYS A 86 -18.08 -31.40 33.61
CA CYS A 86 -17.75 -32.82 33.84
C CYS A 86 -18.96 -33.62 34.37
N PHE A 87 -19.87 -33.00 35.12
CA PHE A 87 -21.12 -33.64 35.58
C PHE A 87 -22.04 -34.02 34.40
N SER A 88 -22.03 -33.24 33.33
CA SER A 88 -22.84 -33.49 32.13
C SER A 88 -22.34 -34.67 31.27
N LYS A 89 -21.14 -35.21 31.52
CA LYS A 89 -20.54 -36.32 30.75
C LYS A 89 -20.72 -37.71 31.38
N MET A 90 -21.39 -37.83 32.52
CA MET A 90 -21.71 -39.15 33.09
C MET A 90 -22.85 -39.81 32.29
N LYS A 91 -22.69 -41.11 31.96
CA LYS A 91 -23.50 -41.93 31.02
C LYS A 91 -25.01 -41.59 31.05
N PRO A 92 -25.63 -41.27 29.90
CA PRO A 92 -27.06 -41.00 29.83
C PRO A 92 -27.84 -42.32 29.93
N GLY A 93 -28.52 -42.52 31.05
CA GLY A 93 -29.70 -43.37 31.10
C GLY A 93 -30.89 -42.54 30.65
N THR A 94 -31.56 -42.96 29.56
CA THR A 94 -32.86 -42.45 29.05
C THR A 94 -32.96 -40.94 28.73
N SER A 95 -33.23 -40.65 27.46
CA SER A 95 -33.14 -39.42 26.67
C SER A 95 -33.93 -38.15 27.10
N GLN A 96 -34.37 -37.98 28.35
CA GLN A 96 -35.23 -36.84 28.75
C GLN A 96 -34.56 -35.78 29.67
N ASP A 97 -33.38 -36.06 30.23
CA ASP A 97 -32.76 -35.21 31.27
C ASP A 97 -31.75 -34.14 30.78
N SER A 98 -31.40 -34.10 29.48
CA SER A 98 -30.40 -33.15 28.95
C SER A 98 -30.85 -31.68 28.96
N SER A 99 -32.15 -31.41 29.16
CA SER A 99 -32.73 -30.06 29.19
C SER A 99 -32.38 -29.29 30.49
N SER A 100 -32.41 -29.96 31.64
CA SER A 100 -32.31 -29.29 32.94
C SER A 100 -30.90 -28.80 33.27
N SER A 101 -29.87 -29.58 32.95
CA SER A 101 -28.47 -29.18 33.18
C SER A 101 -28.05 -28.01 32.28
N ALA A 102 -28.46 -28.04 31.01
CA ALA A 102 -28.19 -26.96 30.06
C ALA A 102 -28.87 -25.65 30.49
N ASN A 103 -30.12 -25.72 30.96
CA ASN A 103 -30.83 -24.55 31.48
C ASN A 103 -30.19 -24.03 32.78
N PHE A 104 -29.75 -24.91 33.68
CA PHE A 104 -29.02 -24.51 34.87
C PHE A 104 -27.72 -23.79 34.54
N ILE A 105 -26.93 -24.28 33.58
CA ILE A 105 -25.68 -23.64 33.16
C ILE A 105 -25.96 -22.25 32.58
N LYS A 106 -26.97 -22.11 31.71
CA LYS A 106 -27.36 -20.80 31.16
C LYS A 106 -27.76 -19.80 32.25
N LEU A 107 -28.55 -20.25 33.23
CA LEU A 107 -28.93 -19.42 34.37
C LEU A 107 -27.72 -19.10 35.26
N TYR A 108 -26.85 -20.08 35.50
CA TYR A 108 -25.63 -19.86 36.27
C TYR A 108 -24.76 -18.82 35.59
N GLU A 109 -24.55 -18.90 34.28
CA GLU A 109 -23.72 -17.97 33.51
C GLU A 109 -24.27 -16.54 33.50
N SER A 110 -25.59 -16.36 33.50
CA SER A 110 -26.23 -15.04 33.54
C SER A 110 -26.16 -14.35 34.91
N LEU A 111 -25.84 -15.09 35.98
CA LEU A 111 -25.70 -14.52 37.31
C LEU A 111 -24.44 -13.64 37.45
N PRO A 112 -24.51 -12.51 38.19
CA PRO A 112 -23.34 -11.78 38.64
C PRO A 112 -22.36 -12.66 39.44
N PRO A 113 -21.05 -12.33 39.47
CA PRO A 113 -20.05 -13.13 40.18
C PRO A 113 -20.39 -13.40 41.66
N GLU A 114 -20.96 -12.42 42.36
CA GLU A 114 -21.37 -12.51 43.76
C GLU A 114 -22.54 -13.49 43.93
N ALA A 115 -23.49 -13.47 43.00
CA ALA A 115 -24.63 -14.36 42.99
C ALA A 115 -24.23 -15.80 42.60
N LYS A 116 -23.28 -15.96 41.67
CA LYS A 116 -22.64 -17.26 41.37
C LYS A 116 -22.03 -17.83 42.64
N GLN A 117 -21.16 -17.08 43.31
CA GLN A 117 -20.53 -17.51 44.56
C GLN A 117 -21.58 -17.90 45.61
N LYS A 118 -22.60 -17.06 45.83
CA LYS A 118 -23.66 -17.35 46.80
C LYS A 118 -24.46 -18.60 46.44
N LEU A 119 -24.76 -18.83 45.15
CA LEU A 119 -25.41 -20.06 44.69
C LEU A 119 -24.54 -21.28 44.99
N VAL A 120 -23.24 -21.18 44.70
CA VAL A 120 -22.28 -22.25 44.94
C VAL A 120 -22.20 -22.57 46.43
N GLU A 121 -21.96 -21.58 47.27
CA GLU A 121 -21.77 -21.75 48.70
C GLU A 121 -23.05 -22.19 49.42
N LYS A 122 -24.20 -21.59 49.08
CA LYS A 122 -25.45 -21.80 49.84
C LYS A 122 -26.33 -22.90 49.27
N LYS A 123 -26.21 -23.21 47.97
CA LYS A 123 -27.09 -24.19 47.30
C LYS A 123 -26.33 -25.39 46.78
N LEU A 124 -25.20 -25.22 46.09
CA LEU A 124 -24.49 -26.37 45.48
C LEU A 124 -23.57 -27.12 46.46
N ALA A 125 -22.85 -26.40 47.33
CA ALA A 125 -21.92 -27.03 48.27
C ALA A 125 -22.63 -27.97 49.26
N PRO A 126 -23.79 -27.61 49.88
CA PRO A 126 -24.52 -28.53 50.74
C PRO A 126 -25.06 -29.76 50.00
N LEU A 127 -25.30 -29.67 48.68
CA LEU A 127 -25.72 -30.84 47.90
C LEU A 127 -24.60 -31.89 47.79
N LEU A 128 -23.32 -31.50 47.88
CA LEU A 128 -22.22 -32.47 47.89
C LEU A 128 -22.24 -33.34 49.15
N ASP A 129 -22.78 -32.84 50.27
CA ASP A 129 -22.92 -33.60 51.51
C ASP A 129 -24.06 -34.64 51.42
N LEU A 130 -25.04 -34.41 50.54
CA LEU A 130 -26.17 -35.32 50.32
C LEU A 130 -25.88 -36.42 49.29
N VAL A 131 -24.84 -36.25 48.47
CA VAL A 131 -24.42 -37.22 47.45
C VAL A 131 -23.56 -38.32 48.11
N PRO A 132 -23.61 -39.60 47.66
CA PRO A 132 -22.76 -40.65 48.22
C PRO A 132 -21.28 -40.25 48.30
N LYS A 133 -20.62 -40.56 49.43
CA LYS A 133 -19.24 -40.13 49.74
C LYS A 133 -18.24 -40.40 48.61
N GLU A 134 -18.41 -41.51 47.88
CA GLU A 134 -17.55 -41.83 46.73
C GLU A 134 -17.66 -40.82 45.58
N ARG A 135 -18.88 -40.38 45.26
CA ARG A 135 -19.12 -39.37 44.23
C ARG A 135 -18.65 -38.00 44.71
N ALA A 136 -18.91 -37.64 45.98
CA ALA A 136 -18.37 -36.40 46.56
C ALA A 136 -16.83 -36.36 46.51
N LYS A 137 -16.14 -37.45 46.89
CA LYS A 137 -14.68 -37.57 46.77
C LYS A 137 -14.20 -37.43 45.32
N LYS A 138 -14.91 -38.02 44.34
CA LYS A 138 -14.60 -37.83 42.91
C LYS A 138 -14.71 -36.37 42.49
N VAL A 139 -15.77 -35.67 42.91
CA VAL A 139 -15.95 -34.23 42.62
C VAL A 139 -14.84 -33.40 43.25
N ILE A 140 -14.53 -33.62 44.53
CA ILE A 140 -13.43 -32.92 45.22
C ILE A 140 -12.09 -33.20 44.52
N LYS A 141 -11.82 -34.45 44.10
CA LYS A 141 -10.61 -34.79 43.34
C LYS A 141 -10.56 -34.04 42.01
N SER A 142 -11.67 -33.94 41.28
CA SER A 142 -11.76 -33.13 40.06
C SER A 142 -11.55 -31.64 40.32
N VAL A 143 -12.11 -31.09 41.40
CA VAL A 143 -11.90 -29.69 41.80
C VAL A 143 -10.45 -29.44 42.17
N ASN A 144 -9.81 -30.33 42.93
CA ASN A 144 -8.39 -30.25 43.29
C ASN A 144 -7.50 -30.33 42.05
N LEU A 145 -7.83 -31.19 41.09
CA LEU A 145 -7.11 -31.27 39.81
C LEU A 145 -7.24 -29.95 39.02
N LEU A 146 -8.44 -29.36 38.97
CA LEU A 146 -8.67 -28.06 38.34
C LEU A 146 -7.97 -26.93 39.11
N GLN A 147 -7.95 -26.98 40.43
CA GLN A 147 -7.27 -25.99 41.27
C GLN A 147 -5.76 -26.05 41.07
N SER A 148 -5.18 -27.25 41.01
CA SER A 148 -3.76 -27.46 40.72
C SER A 148 -3.41 -26.95 39.33
N LYS A 149 -4.19 -27.38 38.31
CA LYS A 149 -4.04 -26.90 36.94
C LYS A 149 -4.09 -25.36 36.86
N TYR A 150 -5.14 -24.75 37.42
CA TYR A 150 -5.34 -23.31 37.38
C TYR A 150 -4.66 -22.55 38.53
N GLY A 151 -3.75 -23.19 39.26
CA GLY A 151 -2.95 -22.56 40.32
C GLY A 151 -1.73 -21.85 39.76
N SER A 152 -1.19 -22.37 38.65
CA SER A 152 0.00 -21.89 37.95
C SER A 152 -0.30 -20.95 36.77
N ILE A 153 -1.50 -20.36 36.70
CA ILE A 153 -1.83 -19.41 35.63
C ILE A 153 -1.04 -18.11 35.85
N PRO A 154 -0.27 -17.64 34.85
CA PRO A 154 0.34 -16.30 34.90
C PRO A 154 -0.72 -15.21 35.07
N THR A 155 -0.43 -14.23 35.92
CA THR A 155 -1.35 -13.09 36.12
C THR A 155 -1.04 -12.00 35.11
N LEU A 156 -1.92 -11.81 34.12
CA LEU A 156 -1.77 -10.75 33.13
C LEU A 156 -2.10 -9.37 33.73
N ASP A 157 -1.19 -8.72 34.47
CA ASP A 157 -1.43 -7.37 35.02
C ASP A 157 -1.15 -6.26 34.00
N LEU A 158 -2.11 -6.04 33.08
CA LEU A 158 -2.03 -4.97 32.09
C LEU A 158 -1.75 -3.59 32.69
N LYS A 159 -2.32 -3.27 33.87
CA LYS A 159 -2.13 -1.94 34.49
C LYS A 159 -0.73 -1.80 35.05
N GLY A 160 -0.22 -2.85 35.70
CA GLY A 160 1.16 -2.92 36.16
C GLY A 160 2.14 -2.75 35.00
N LYS A 161 1.96 -3.55 33.94
CA LYS A 161 2.83 -3.51 32.75
C LYS A 161 2.76 -2.18 31.99
N LYS A 162 1.58 -1.56 31.89
CA LYS A 162 1.46 -0.19 31.34
C LYS A 162 2.31 0.82 32.12
N ARG A 163 2.29 0.76 33.45
CA ARG A 163 3.09 1.68 34.28
C ARG A 163 4.59 1.46 34.09
N GLU A 164 5.01 0.20 34.05
CA GLU A 164 6.41 -0.18 33.87
C GLU A 164 6.95 0.27 32.51
N LEU A 165 6.33 -0.16 31.41
CA LEU A 165 6.82 0.14 30.06
C LEU A 165 6.73 1.64 29.72
N HIS A 166 5.67 2.35 30.13
CA HIS A 166 5.63 3.80 29.97
C HIS A 166 6.71 4.51 30.79
N GLY A 167 7.02 4.01 31.99
CA GLY A 167 8.13 4.54 32.80
C GLY A 167 9.48 4.42 32.09
N LEU A 168 9.73 3.26 31.46
CA LEU A 168 10.94 3.03 30.67
C LEU A 168 10.99 3.87 29.39
N LEU A 169 9.86 4.02 28.68
CA LEU A 169 9.76 4.89 27.51
C LEU A 169 9.99 6.37 27.86
N ASP A 170 9.45 6.84 28.99
CA ASP A 170 9.69 8.19 29.50
C ASP A 170 11.16 8.38 29.90
N GLU A 171 11.81 7.35 30.43
CA GLU A 171 13.25 7.38 30.71
C GLU A 171 14.09 7.39 29.44
N LEU A 172 13.74 6.60 28.43
CA LEU A 172 14.38 6.59 27.11
C LEU A 172 14.27 7.96 26.43
N SER A 173 13.10 8.61 26.49
CA SER A 173 12.90 9.97 25.97
C SER A 173 13.75 11.00 26.73
N ARG A 174 13.84 10.88 28.07
CA ARG A 174 14.68 11.76 28.89
C ARG A 174 16.17 11.53 28.64
N ASP A 175 16.61 10.29 28.49
CA ASP A 175 18.01 9.93 28.19
C ASP A 175 18.43 10.53 26.86
N SER A 176 17.57 10.43 25.84
CA SER A 176 17.85 11.00 24.53
C SER A 176 18.04 12.52 24.58
N LYS A 177 17.28 13.26 25.40
CA LYS A 177 17.50 14.70 25.63
C LYS A 177 18.80 14.97 26.39
N ARG A 178 19.20 14.09 27.32
CA ARG A 178 20.43 14.22 28.10
C ARG A 178 21.67 13.94 27.25
N ALA A 179 21.60 12.98 26.33
CA ALA A 179 22.71 12.59 25.44
C ALA A 179 23.22 13.74 24.56
N ILE A 180 22.38 14.75 24.30
CA ILE A 180 22.78 15.96 23.58
C ILE A 180 23.76 16.81 24.41
N VAL A 181 23.63 16.78 25.74
CA VAL A 181 24.42 17.61 26.68
C VAL A 181 25.51 16.81 27.37
N ARG A 182 25.33 15.48 27.52
CA ARG A 182 26.23 14.56 28.22
C ARG A 182 26.72 13.46 27.28
N GLU A 183 28.00 13.12 27.38
CA GLU A 183 28.69 12.19 26.47
C GLU A 183 28.28 10.70 26.60
N ARG A 184 27.52 10.28 27.62
CA ARG A 184 27.08 8.89 27.78
C ARG A 184 25.56 8.78 27.80
N SER A 185 25.03 7.95 26.91
CA SER A 185 23.61 7.61 26.79
C SER A 185 23.39 6.18 27.27
N ASN A 186 22.34 5.96 28.06
CA ASN A 186 21.92 4.63 28.52
C ASN A 186 20.86 4.01 27.58
N ARG A 187 20.80 4.48 26.32
CA ARG A 187 19.77 4.10 25.35
C ARG A 187 19.69 2.61 25.10
N GLU A 188 20.83 1.94 24.94
CA GLU A 188 20.88 0.51 24.64
C GLU A 188 20.34 -0.32 25.80
N GLU A 189 20.75 -0.02 27.04
CA GLU A 189 20.25 -0.68 28.26
C GLU A 189 18.73 -0.51 28.41
N LEU A 190 18.22 0.71 28.22
CA LEU A 190 16.78 1.00 28.31
C LEU A 190 15.98 0.28 27.21
N LEU A 191 16.51 0.23 25.98
CA LEU A 191 15.87 -0.51 24.89
C LEU A 191 15.82 -2.01 25.18
N THR A 192 16.92 -2.59 25.66
CA THR A 192 17.00 -3.99 26.06
C THR A 192 16.02 -4.30 27.19
N GLU A 193 15.95 -3.46 28.23
CA GLU A 193 15.02 -3.64 29.34
C GLU A 193 13.55 -3.59 28.89
N ILE A 194 13.21 -2.64 27.99
CA ILE A 194 11.86 -2.55 27.39
C ILE A 194 11.54 -3.83 26.62
N VAL A 195 12.47 -4.30 25.77
CA VAL A 195 12.29 -5.51 24.97
C VAL A 195 12.15 -6.73 25.87
N GLU A 196 13.07 -7.00 26.78
CA GLU A 196 13.02 -8.14 27.70
C GLU A 196 11.73 -8.16 28.53
N SER A 197 11.30 -7.00 29.03
CA SER A 197 10.04 -6.86 29.77
C SER A 197 8.82 -7.26 28.93
N MET A 198 8.79 -6.87 27.64
CA MET A 198 7.74 -7.30 26.70
C MET A 198 7.83 -8.80 26.40
N LEU A 199 9.02 -9.33 26.08
CA LEU A 199 9.21 -10.72 25.66
C LEU A 199 8.80 -11.72 26.73
N ASN A 200 9.22 -11.49 27.98
CA ASN A 200 8.81 -12.32 29.11
C ASN A 200 7.28 -12.34 29.25
N TRP A 201 6.65 -11.20 29.01
CA TRP A 201 5.20 -11.07 29.11
C TRP A 201 4.46 -11.73 27.93
N LEU A 202 5.05 -11.78 26.73
CA LEU A 202 4.50 -12.51 25.60
C LEU A 202 4.35 -14.01 25.88
N ASN A 203 5.33 -14.62 26.54
CA ASN A 203 5.23 -16.00 26.98
C ASN A 203 4.06 -16.20 27.97
N ASP A 204 3.92 -15.32 28.96
CA ASP A 204 2.81 -15.37 29.92
C ASP A 204 1.44 -15.26 29.23
N ILE A 205 1.32 -14.32 28.28
CA ILE A 205 0.09 -14.14 27.49
C ILE A 205 -0.23 -15.41 26.71
N TRP A 206 0.76 -15.98 26.01
CA TRP A 206 0.59 -17.21 25.24
C TRP A 206 0.18 -18.39 26.12
N THR A 207 0.85 -18.60 27.25
CA THR A 207 0.51 -19.65 28.21
C THR A 207 -0.94 -19.52 28.71
N VAL A 208 -1.40 -18.30 29.00
CA VAL A 208 -2.78 -18.04 29.45
C VAL A 208 -3.82 -18.43 28.38
N VAL A 209 -3.57 -18.10 27.11
CA VAL A 209 -4.54 -18.36 26.02
C VAL A 209 -4.48 -19.78 25.49
N TYR A 210 -3.29 -20.34 25.30
CA TYR A 210 -3.11 -21.63 24.64
C TYR A 210 -3.20 -22.80 25.62
N GLU A 211 -2.47 -22.74 26.75
CA GLU A 211 -2.45 -23.85 27.73
C GLU A 211 -3.67 -23.82 28.63
N TYR A 212 -3.96 -22.65 29.23
CA TYR A 212 -5.03 -22.52 30.19
C TYR A 212 -6.40 -22.25 29.54
N ASN A 213 -6.43 -21.69 28.32
CA ASN A 213 -7.64 -21.39 27.59
C ASN A 213 -8.59 -20.46 28.37
N VAL A 214 -8.04 -19.41 28.99
CA VAL A 214 -8.80 -18.45 29.80
C VAL A 214 -8.42 -17.00 29.46
N HIS A 215 -9.25 -16.05 29.90
CA HIS A 215 -8.97 -14.61 29.82
C HIS A 215 -8.63 -14.06 28.42
N PHE A 216 -9.21 -14.63 27.35
CA PHE A 216 -8.96 -14.22 25.96
C PHE A 216 -9.06 -12.70 25.72
N ASP A 217 -10.11 -12.03 26.18
CA ASP A 217 -10.25 -10.57 26.04
C ASP A 217 -9.08 -9.80 26.70
N LYS A 218 -8.62 -10.28 27.86
CA LYS A 218 -7.54 -9.63 28.60
C LYS A 218 -6.21 -9.85 27.88
N ALA A 219 -5.97 -11.06 27.39
CA ALA A 219 -4.79 -11.38 26.59
C ALA A 219 -4.74 -10.56 25.30
N HIS A 220 -5.87 -10.44 24.59
CA HIS A 220 -5.97 -9.58 23.41
C HIS A 220 -5.62 -8.12 23.73
N ALA A 221 -6.19 -7.54 24.80
CA ALA A 221 -5.84 -6.19 25.25
C ALA A 221 -4.37 -6.04 25.67
N CYS A 222 -3.72 -7.10 26.17
CA CYS A 222 -2.29 -7.09 26.45
C CYS A 222 -1.46 -7.08 25.16
N LEU A 223 -1.83 -7.88 24.16
CA LEU A 223 -1.14 -7.89 22.86
C LEU A 223 -1.27 -6.56 22.12
N LEU A 224 -2.46 -5.93 22.13
CA LEU A 224 -2.64 -4.58 21.58
C LEU A 224 -1.74 -3.56 22.28
N PHE A 225 -1.59 -3.65 23.60
CA PHE A 225 -0.69 -2.75 24.32
C PHE A 225 0.79 -3.00 23.95
N VAL A 226 1.21 -4.25 23.73
CA VAL A 226 2.58 -4.51 23.23
C VAL A 226 2.76 -3.92 21.83
N ALA A 227 1.78 -4.05 20.94
CA ALA A 227 1.81 -3.42 19.62
C ALA A 227 1.90 -1.88 19.71
N GLU A 228 1.16 -1.25 20.62
CA GLU A 228 1.23 0.19 20.91
C GLU A 228 2.64 0.63 21.34
N VAL A 229 3.30 -0.15 22.22
CA VAL A 229 4.67 0.11 22.66
C VAL A 229 5.67 -0.02 21.50
N LEU A 230 5.53 -1.05 20.65
CA LEU A 230 6.38 -1.22 19.46
C LEU A 230 6.21 -0.07 18.46
N ASN A 231 4.98 0.38 18.25
CA ASN A 231 4.69 1.55 17.40
C ASN A 231 5.31 2.83 17.98
N THR A 232 5.25 2.99 19.30
CA THR A 232 5.91 4.11 19.99
C THR A 232 7.43 4.07 19.78
N LEU A 233 8.06 2.90 19.98
CA LEU A 233 9.51 2.73 19.75
C LEU A 233 9.91 3.01 18.30
N ASN A 234 9.09 2.63 17.32
CA ASN A 234 9.31 2.93 15.90
C ASN A 234 9.17 4.42 15.57
N SER A 235 8.28 5.11 16.29
CA SER A 235 7.93 6.50 16.04
C SER A 235 8.88 7.50 16.69
N ILE A 236 9.68 7.09 17.68
CA ILE A 236 10.70 7.94 18.29
C ILE A 236 11.70 8.33 17.18
N PRO A 237 11.68 9.59 16.68
CA PRO A 237 12.61 10.03 15.65
C PRO A 237 14.04 9.93 16.20
N GLY A 238 15.03 9.78 15.32
CA GLY A 238 16.44 9.77 15.70
C GLY A 238 16.85 11.10 16.35
N MET A 239 16.52 11.26 17.63
CA MET A 239 16.78 12.43 18.44
C MET A 239 18.30 12.65 18.50
N GLY A 240 18.77 13.66 17.77
CA GLY A 240 20.19 14.04 17.68
C GLY A 240 20.92 13.61 16.40
N GLY A 241 20.22 13.20 15.32
CA GLY A 241 20.88 12.82 14.06
C GLY A 241 21.63 11.49 14.13
N GLN A 242 21.37 10.69 15.16
CA GLN A 242 22.00 9.38 15.32
C GLN A 242 21.35 8.34 14.40
N CYS A 243 22.18 7.50 13.78
CA CYS A 243 21.73 6.42 12.91
C CYS A 243 20.76 5.48 13.65
N ARG A 244 19.71 5.01 12.97
CA ARG A 244 18.82 3.92 13.43
C ARG A 244 19.51 2.55 13.52
N CYS A 245 20.81 2.49 13.25
CA CYS A 245 21.65 1.30 13.22
C CYS A 245 21.57 0.48 14.52
N THR A 246 21.72 1.09 15.70
CA THR A 246 21.69 0.36 17.00
C THR A 246 20.38 -0.40 17.21
N ILE A 247 19.27 0.21 16.80
CA ILE A 247 17.95 -0.41 16.85
C ILE A 247 17.85 -1.57 15.85
N ALA A 248 18.36 -1.38 14.65
CA ALA A 248 18.32 -2.38 13.60
C ALA A 248 19.18 -3.61 13.92
N HIS A 249 20.25 -3.46 14.70
CA HIS A 249 21.18 -4.54 15.01
C HIS A 249 20.98 -5.20 16.39
N LEU A 250 19.96 -4.80 17.16
CA LEU A 250 19.68 -5.44 18.44
C LEU A 250 19.25 -6.89 18.19
N SER A 251 20.04 -7.87 18.65
CA SER A 251 19.67 -9.28 18.57
C SER A 251 18.62 -9.59 19.65
N ILE A 252 17.46 -10.08 19.23
CA ILE A 252 16.32 -10.31 20.09
C ILE A 252 15.91 -11.78 19.98
N ASN A 253 16.02 -12.52 21.09
CA ASN A 253 15.60 -13.91 21.17
C ASN A 253 14.30 -14.02 21.99
N VAL A 254 13.26 -14.60 21.38
CA VAL A 254 11.94 -14.80 22.01
C VAL A 254 11.66 -16.29 22.17
N PRO A 255 12.00 -16.90 23.31
CA PRO A 255 11.67 -18.30 23.57
C PRO A 255 10.25 -18.41 24.14
N ILE A 256 9.34 -19.04 23.40
CA ILE A 256 8.01 -19.43 23.89
C ILE A 256 8.09 -20.85 24.45
N ARG A 257 7.73 -21.00 25.73
CA ARG A 257 7.90 -22.25 26.49
C ARG A 257 6.57 -22.81 26.96
N ARG A 258 6.47 -24.14 26.94
CA ARG A 258 5.41 -24.92 27.58
C ARG A 258 5.99 -25.89 28.58
N SER A 259 5.57 -25.75 29.84
CA SER A 259 6.09 -26.57 30.95
C SER A 259 7.63 -26.61 30.99
N GLY A 260 8.28 -25.49 30.67
CA GLY A 260 9.75 -25.36 30.61
C GLY A 260 10.39 -25.71 29.26
N LYS A 261 9.74 -26.52 28.41
CA LYS A 261 10.25 -26.89 27.08
C LYS A 261 9.97 -25.78 26.07
N ILE A 262 10.99 -25.39 25.29
CA ILE A 262 10.83 -24.43 24.19
C ILE A 262 10.00 -25.09 23.10
N ILE A 263 8.88 -24.45 22.73
CA ILE A 263 8.04 -24.88 21.60
C ILE A 263 8.37 -24.09 20.36
N LYS A 264 8.62 -22.80 20.52
CA LYS A 264 8.95 -21.91 19.43
C LYS A 264 9.98 -20.91 19.91
N GLN A 265 11.03 -20.79 19.13
CA GLN A 265 12.04 -19.74 19.28
C GLN A 265 11.92 -18.80 18.10
N PHE A 266 12.00 -17.51 18.37
CA PHE A 266 12.14 -16.48 17.36
C PHE A 266 13.46 -15.76 17.58
N ASN A 267 14.22 -15.61 16.51
CA ASN A 267 15.42 -14.78 16.48
C ASN A 267 15.11 -13.60 15.57
N PHE A 268 15.31 -12.38 16.06
CA PHE A 268 15.07 -11.16 15.31
C PHE A 268 16.29 -10.25 15.35
N THR A 269 16.48 -9.52 14.27
CA THR A 269 17.47 -8.45 14.14
C THR A 269 16.72 -7.12 14.18
N GLY A 270 16.62 -6.57 15.39
CA GLY A 270 15.84 -5.37 15.72
C GLY A 270 14.39 -5.67 16.12
N PHE A 271 13.74 -4.67 16.73
CA PHE A 271 12.40 -4.86 17.30
C PHE A 271 11.25 -4.82 16.28
N ARG A 272 11.54 -4.46 15.02
CA ARG A 272 10.51 -4.35 13.97
C ARG A 272 9.82 -5.68 13.68
N ASP A 273 10.56 -6.78 13.79
CA ASP A 273 10.04 -8.10 13.50
C ASP A 273 9.43 -8.80 14.73
N ILE A 274 9.35 -8.13 15.89
CA ILE A 274 8.60 -8.64 17.06
C ILE A 274 7.10 -8.75 16.75
N ASP A 275 6.59 -7.98 15.79
CA ASP A 275 5.22 -8.10 15.27
C ASP A 275 4.90 -9.55 14.85
N ARG A 276 5.88 -10.29 14.32
CA ARG A 276 5.76 -11.71 13.98
C ARG A 276 5.41 -12.57 15.18
N ALA A 277 6.06 -12.35 16.33
CA ALA A 277 5.73 -13.07 17.56
C ALA A 277 4.33 -12.72 18.07
N LEU A 278 3.92 -11.44 17.98
CA LEU A 278 2.56 -11.01 18.35
C LEU A 278 1.50 -11.70 17.50
N LEU A 279 1.66 -11.67 16.17
CA LEU A 279 0.73 -12.27 15.22
C LEU A 279 0.66 -13.78 15.38
N TRP A 280 1.79 -14.44 15.70
CA TRP A 280 1.80 -15.86 16.03
C TRP A 280 0.99 -16.17 17.31
N ILE A 281 1.11 -15.36 18.36
CA ILE A 281 0.33 -15.53 19.59
C ILE A 281 -1.16 -15.23 19.35
N TRP A 282 -1.50 -14.20 18.58
CA TRP A 282 -2.90 -13.93 18.20
C TRP A 282 -3.51 -15.07 17.39
N ARG A 283 -2.75 -15.67 16.47
CA ARG A 283 -3.19 -16.87 15.73
C ARG A 283 -3.58 -17.97 16.69
N ASP A 284 -2.71 -18.30 17.64
CA ASP A 284 -2.94 -19.32 18.67
C ASP A 284 -4.12 -18.99 19.60
N LEU A 285 -4.28 -17.71 19.96
CA LEU A 285 -5.43 -17.20 20.71
C LEU A 285 -6.73 -17.50 19.98
N PHE A 286 -6.84 -17.16 18.70
CA PHE A 286 -8.08 -17.34 17.94
C PHE A 286 -8.42 -18.80 17.67
N VAL A 287 -7.45 -19.63 17.27
CA VAL A 287 -7.73 -21.07 17.06
C VAL A 287 -8.12 -21.75 18.38
N SER A 288 -7.58 -21.30 19.51
CA SER A 288 -7.97 -21.80 20.85
C SER A 288 -9.40 -21.38 21.21
N MET A 289 -9.78 -20.12 20.97
CA MET A 289 -11.16 -19.64 21.15
C MET A 289 -12.16 -20.44 20.31
N LEU A 290 -11.83 -20.68 19.03
CA LEU A 290 -12.66 -21.47 18.11
C LEU A 290 -12.75 -22.94 18.56
N ALA A 291 -11.64 -23.54 18.98
CA ALA A 291 -11.60 -24.95 19.38
C ALA A 291 -12.41 -25.20 20.66
N LYS A 292 -12.39 -24.24 21.60
CA LYS A 292 -13.18 -24.30 22.84
C LYS A 292 -14.60 -23.75 22.67
N ARG A 293 -14.90 -23.07 21.56
CA ARG A 293 -16.15 -22.33 21.31
C ARG A 293 -16.44 -21.30 22.40
N ILE A 294 -15.40 -20.63 22.90
CA ILE A 294 -15.51 -19.61 23.95
C ILE A 294 -15.42 -18.24 23.28
N ARG A 295 -16.50 -17.45 23.39
CA ARG A 295 -16.55 -16.05 22.94
C ARG A 295 -16.18 -15.85 21.47
N THR A 296 -16.51 -16.82 20.61
CA THR A 296 -16.16 -16.79 19.18
C THR A 296 -16.78 -15.59 18.46
N GLU A 297 -17.90 -15.07 18.98
CA GLU A 297 -18.56 -13.86 18.50
C GLU A 297 -17.71 -12.58 18.64
N LYS A 298 -16.67 -12.59 19.47
CA LYS A 298 -15.77 -11.44 19.65
C LYS A 298 -14.63 -11.38 18.64
N ILE A 299 -14.36 -12.48 17.92
CA ILE A 299 -13.22 -12.57 17.01
C ILE A 299 -13.26 -11.47 15.94
N PRO A 300 -14.38 -11.17 15.27
CA PRO A 300 -14.42 -10.09 14.27
C PRO A 300 -14.01 -8.71 14.82
N GLY A 301 -14.45 -8.37 16.04
CA GLY A 301 -14.04 -7.14 16.71
C GLY A 301 -12.54 -7.13 17.01
N MET A 302 -11.99 -8.24 17.48
CA MET A 302 -10.54 -8.37 17.73
C MET A 302 -9.70 -8.32 16.44
N LEU A 303 -10.24 -8.77 15.29
CA LEU A 303 -9.57 -8.61 13.99
C LEU A 303 -9.57 -7.13 13.56
N SER A 304 -10.66 -6.42 13.80
CA SER A 304 -10.75 -4.97 13.57
C SER A 304 -9.73 -4.21 14.42
N ASP A 305 -9.58 -4.58 15.70
CA ASP A 305 -8.59 -3.97 16.60
C ASP A 305 -7.14 -4.18 16.10
N ILE A 306 -6.84 -5.36 15.52
CA ILE A 306 -5.52 -5.67 14.93
C ILE A 306 -5.28 -4.84 13.67
N GLU A 307 -6.29 -4.72 12.81
CA GLU A 307 -6.24 -3.89 11.61
C GLU A 307 -5.94 -2.42 11.95
N GLU A 308 -6.65 -1.86 12.93
CA GLU A 308 -6.44 -0.47 13.37
C GLU A 308 -5.02 -0.28 13.94
N SER A 309 -4.50 -1.28 14.66
CA SER A 309 -3.19 -1.18 15.31
C SER A 309 -1.98 -1.49 14.42
N LEU A 310 -2.10 -2.42 13.47
CA LEU A 310 -0.98 -2.97 12.68
C LEU A 310 -1.21 -2.95 11.16
N GLY A 311 -2.37 -2.48 10.70
CA GLY A 311 -2.78 -2.49 9.31
C GLY A 311 -3.41 -3.82 8.87
N TRP A 312 -4.18 -3.79 7.78
CA TRP A 312 -4.88 -4.97 7.26
C TRP A 312 -3.93 -6.09 6.83
N GLN A 313 -2.68 -5.78 6.44
CA GLN A 313 -1.67 -6.79 6.06
C GLN A 313 -1.33 -7.72 7.23
N ALA A 314 -1.49 -7.24 8.46
CA ALA A 314 -1.28 -8.04 9.65
C ALA A 314 -2.25 -9.23 9.73
N LEU A 315 -3.47 -9.10 9.17
CA LEU A 315 -4.47 -10.15 9.18
C LEU A 315 -4.09 -11.32 8.27
N GLU A 316 -3.53 -11.05 7.09
CA GLU A 316 -2.95 -12.09 6.23
C GLU A 316 -1.76 -12.75 6.93
N ARG A 317 -0.80 -11.96 7.43
CA ARG A 317 0.40 -12.47 8.11
C ARG A 317 0.04 -13.30 9.34
N LEU A 318 -1.02 -12.95 10.05
CA LEU A 318 -1.52 -13.70 11.20
C LEU A 318 -1.78 -15.16 10.85
N LEU A 319 -2.36 -15.45 9.69
CA LEU A 319 -2.59 -16.84 9.26
C LEU A 319 -1.29 -17.63 9.10
N TYR A 320 -0.27 -16.97 8.57
CA TYR A 320 1.06 -17.54 8.36
C TYR A 320 1.93 -17.50 9.62
N GLY A 321 1.41 -17.12 10.79
CA GLY A 321 2.18 -17.04 12.03
C GLY A 321 3.19 -15.88 12.02
N GLY A 322 2.80 -14.77 11.39
CA GLY A 322 3.54 -13.51 11.34
C GLY A 322 4.53 -13.37 10.19
N PHE A 323 4.66 -14.35 9.30
CA PHE A 323 5.55 -14.25 8.14
C PHE A 323 4.98 -13.35 7.04
N LYS A 324 5.84 -12.55 6.39
CA LYS A 324 5.48 -11.55 5.36
C LYS A 324 5.12 -12.16 4.00
N THR A 325 5.60 -13.36 3.69
CA THR A 325 5.49 -13.94 2.34
C THR A 325 5.00 -15.38 2.38
N LYS A 326 4.14 -15.74 1.43
CA LYS A 326 3.58 -17.09 1.25
C LYS A 326 4.61 -18.08 0.71
N LEU A 327 5.57 -17.59 -0.09
CA LEU A 327 6.62 -18.43 -0.65
C LEU A 327 7.56 -18.92 0.47
N PRO A 328 7.93 -20.22 0.47
CA PRO A 328 9.12 -20.67 1.16
C PRO A 328 10.25 -19.80 0.62
N ILE A 329 10.79 -18.91 1.46
CA ILE A 329 12.00 -18.19 1.13
C ILE A 329 13.05 -19.30 1.08
N LEU A 330 13.47 -19.67 -0.12
CA LEU A 330 14.57 -20.59 -0.37
C LEU A 330 15.93 -19.90 -0.15
N ASP A 331 15.93 -18.64 0.28
CA ASP A 331 17.09 -17.75 0.40
C ASP A 331 17.33 -17.26 1.84
N ASP A 332 16.72 -17.87 2.87
CA ASP A 332 17.05 -17.56 4.28
C ASP A 332 18.09 -18.59 4.77
N ASP A 333 19.17 -18.74 3.99
CA ASP A 333 20.37 -19.54 4.28
C ASP A 333 21.13 -19.03 5.53
N ASP A 334 20.67 -17.98 6.19
CA ASP A 334 21.27 -17.43 7.42
C ASP A 334 20.81 -18.16 8.71
N ASP A 335 19.92 -19.15 8.61
CA ASP A 335 19.55 -20.05 9.72
C ASP A 335 20.20 -21.45 9.61
N GLU A 336 21.18 -21.67 8.71
CA GLU A 336 21.91 -22.97 8.57
C GLU A 336 23.03 -23.20 9.61
N ASP A 337 23.19 -22.34 10.62
CA ASP A 337 24.29 -22.43 11.60
C ASP A 337 23.89 -23.01 12.98
N GLU A 338 22.77 -23.74 13.08
CA GLU A 338 22.56 -24.71 14.17
C GLU A 338 22.87 -26.12 13.67
N GLY A 339 24.19 -26.37 13.56
CA GLY A 339 24.76 -27.69 13.46
C GLY A 339 24.12 -28.66 14.47
N ASP A 340 23.51 -29.68 13.90
CA ASP A 340 22.81 -30.82 14.50
C ASP A 340 23.76 -31.68 15.38
N SER A 341 24.29 -31.10 16.46
CA SER A 341 25.13 -31.77 17.47
C SER A 341 24.36 -32.15 18.75
N PHE A 342 23.03 -32.31 18.67
CA PHE A 342 22.21 -32.82 19.77
C PHE A 342 21.32 -34.00 19.36
N LEU A 343 21.84 -34.84 18.46
CA LEU A 343 21.27 -36.14 18.10
C LEU A 343 22.25 -37.29 18.40
N ASP A 344 23.16 -37.09 19.37
CA ASP A 344 23.94 -38.18 19.93
C ASP A 344 23.39 -38.56 21.32
N GLU A 345 23.04 -39.84 21.45
CA GLU A 345 22.87 -40.54 22.73
C GLU A 345 21.53 -40.37 23.50
N CYS A 346 20.41 -40.81 22.91
CA CYS A 346 19.23 -41.30 23.66
C CYS A 346 18.43 -42.37 22.88
N LEU A 347 19.13 -43.24 22.14
CA LEU A 347 18.56 -44.50 21.67
C LEU A 347 18.67 -45.51 22.80
N GLU A 348 17.53 -45.86 23.40
CA GLU A 348 17.16 -47.18 23.94
C GLU A 348 15.96 -47.00 24.89
N ASP A 349 14.72 -47.04 24.35
CA ASP A 349 13.75 -48.06 24.78
C ASP A 349 12.40 -47.99 24.03
N GLU A 350 11.98 -49.18 23.59
CA GLU A 350 10.61 -49.64 23.32
C GLU A 350 9.76 -48.98 22.22
N THR A 351 10.00 -49.47 20.99
CA THR A 351 8.99 -50.10 20.12
C THR A 351 7.50 -49.82 20.46
N THR A 352 6.93 -48.80 19.84
CA THR A 352 5.48 -48.74 19.57
C THR A 352 5.27 -48.46 18.09
N ASP A 353 5.12 -49.55 17.32
CA ASP A 353 4.98 -49.65 15.86
C ASP A 353 3.65 -49.08 15.28
N ASP A 354 3.01 -48.10 15.94
CA ASP A 354 1.67 -47.61 15.55
C ASP A 354 1.61 -46.10 15.24
N GLU A 355 2.72 -45.44 14.90
CA GLU A 355 2.67 -44.06 14.39
C GLU A 355 2.64 -44.04 12.85
N GLU A 356 1.43 -44.25 12.31
CA GLU A 356 1.02 -43.78 10.99
C GLU A 356 1.64 -42.40 10.75
N GLY A 357 2.63 -42.33 9.87
CA GLY A 357 3.37 -41.11 9.55
C GLY A 357 2.41 -39.98 9.24
N ALA A 358 2.14 -39.14 10.24
CA ALA A 358 1.20 -38.04 10.11
C ALA A 358 1.79 -37.10 9.06
N TRP A 359 1.22 -37.13 7.86
CA TRP A 359 1.61 -36.27 6.75
C TRP A 359 1.59 -34.82 7.24
N SER A 360 2.77 -34.31 7.60
CA SER A 360 2.93 -32.91 7.97
C SER A 360 2.60 -32.10 6.73
N CYS A 361 1.49 -31.37 6.75
CA CYS A 361 1.16 -30.48 5.64
C CYS A 361 2.34 -29.51 5.48
N PRO A 362 2.95 -29.40 4.29
CA PRO A 362 4.02 -28.42 4.05
C PRO A 362 3.52 -26.96 4.11
N CYS A 363 2.23 -26.75 4.36
CA CYS A 363 1.61 -25.44 4.39
C CYS A 363 1.84 -24.69 5.72
N ARG A 364 2.28 -23.42 5.64
CA ARG A 364 2.55 -22.50 6.77
C ARG A 364 1.33 -22.17 7.66
N LEU A 365 0.16 -22.66 7.29
CA LEU A 365 -1.07 -22.53 8.06
C LEU A 365 -1.12 -23.48 9.27
N HIS A 366 -0.20 -24.44 9.37
CA HIS A 366 -0.11 -25.38 10.48
C HIS A 366 0.93 -24.92 11.50
N ALA A 367 0.75 -25.36 12.74
CA ALA A 367 1.79 -25.29 13.76
C ALA A 367 2.00 -26.67 14.37
N THR A 368 3.26 -27.05 14.58
CA THR A 368 3.66 -28.39 15.05
C THR A 368 3.13 -28.70 16.45
N HIS A 369 2.92 -27.67 17.29
CA HIS A 369 2.42 -27.83 18.65
C HIS A 369 0.89 -27.89 18.75
N TRP A 370 0.16 -27.73 17.65
CA TRP A 370 -1.29 -27.78 17.62
C TRP A 370 -1.81 -29.21 17.74
N SER A 371 -2.71 -29.43 18.71
CA SER A 371 -3.54 -30.64 18.71
C SER A 371 -4.41 -30.73 17.44
N GLY A 372 -4.79 -31.93 17.01
CA GLY A 372 -5.67 -32.12 15.85
C GLY A 372 -6.96 -31.28 15.92
N THR A 373 -7.58 -31.16 17.11
CA THR A 373 -8.77 -30.33 17.31
C THR A 373 -8.50 -28.85 17.03
N ILE A 374 -7.40 -28.29 17.54
CA ILE A 374 -7.02 -26.89 17.29
C ILE A 374 -6.69 -26.70 15.80
N ASN A 375 -5.91 -27.63 15.23
CA ASN A 375 -5.49 -27.58 13.85
C ASN A 375 -6.69 -27.51 12.88
N THR A 376 -7.78 -28.23 13.14
CA THR A 376 -9.00 -28.15 12.31
C THR A 376 -9.68 -26.77 12.32
N GLN A 377 -9.45 -25.92 13.33
CA GLN A 377 -10.07 -24.59 13.39
C GLN A 377 -9.34 -23.54 12.55
N ARG A 378 -8.16 -23.86 12.00
CA ARG A 378 -7.40 -22.93 11.13
C ARG A 378 -8.19 -22.48 9.90
N THR A 379 -9.03 -23.36 9.34
CA THR A 379 -9.87 -23.03 8.19
C THR A 379 -10.94 -22.01 8.57
N LYS A 380 -11.61 -22.18 9.70
CA LYS A 380 -12.59 -21.20 10.19
C LYS A 380 -11.96 -19.85 10.51
N LEU A 381 -10.75 -19.84 11.10
CA LEU A 381 -10.03 -18.59 11.34
C LEU A 381 -9.73 -17.89 10.01
N ARG A 382 -9.28 -18.64 9.01
CA ARG A 382 -9.06 -18.13 7.66
C ARG A 382 -10.33 -17.57 7.04
N ASP A 383 -11.47 -18.26 7.18
CA ASP A 383 -12.75 -17.78 6.65
C ASP A 383 -13.18 -16.46 7.32
N LEU A 384 -12.96 -16.30 8.63
CA LEU A 384 -13.23 -15.05 9.34
C LEU A 384 -12.33 -13.89 8.87
N ILE A 385 -11.04 -14.16 8.67
CA ILE A 385 -10.08 -13.15 8.16
C ILE A 385 -10.41 -12.79 6.72
N TYR A 386 -10.72 -13.78 5.90
CA TYR A 386 -11.15 -13.59 4.52
C TYR A 386 -12.39 -12.70 4.44
N GLN A 387 -13.44 -12.98 5.22
CA GLN A 387 -14.64 -12.14 5.29
C GLN A 387 -14.34 -10.70 5.73
N HIS A 388 -13.40 -10.52 6.67
CA HIS A 388 -12.97 -9.20 7.10
C HIS A 388 -12.26 -8.43 5.97
N LEU A 389 -11.33 -9.08 5.27
CA LEU A 389 -10.59 -8.48 4.16
C LEU A 389 -11.50 -8.14 2.97
N LEU A 390 -12.51 -8.97 2.67
CA LEU A 390 -13.54 -8.65 1.68
C LEU A 390 -14.29 -7.35 2.03
N GLY A 391 -14.73 -7.22 3.27
CA GLY A 391 -15.41 -6.00 3.73
C GLY A 391 -14.54 -4.75 3.60
N LEU A 392 -13.23 -4.88 3.82
CA LEU A 392 -12.29 -3.78 3.58
C LEU A 392 -12.10 -3.47 2.09
N PHE A 393 -12.10 -4.48 1.24
CA PHE A 393 -11.95 -4.30 -0.20
C PHE A 393 -13.14 -3.56 -0.82
N GLU A 394 -14.36 -3.84 -0.36
CA GLU A 394 -15.55 -3.11 -0.78
C GLU A 394 -15.52 -1.62 -0.41
N LEU A 395 -14.81 -1.25 0.66
CA LEU A 395 -14.71 0.12 1.15
C LEU A 395 -13.53 0.89 0.53
N THR A 396 -12.36 0.26 0.52
CA THR A 396 -11.09 0.86 0.08
C THR A 396 -10.29 -0.16 -0.72
N PRO A 397 -10.67 -0.44 -1.97
CA PRO A 397 -9.97 -1.41 -2.80
C PRO A 397 -8.53 -0.93 -3.05
N SER A 398 -7.61 -1.88 -3.12
CA SER A 398 -6.24 -1.65 -3.57
C SER A 398 -5.68 -2.93 -4.19
N HIS A 399 -4.73 -2.80 -5.13
CA HIS A 399 -4.11 -3.96 -5.76
C HIS A 399 -3.46 -4.90 -4.73
N LYS A 400 -2.79 -4.35 -3.71
CA LYS A 400 -2.19 -5.15 -2.63
C LYS A 400 -3.23 -5.95 -1.85
N LEU A 401 -4.34 -5.32 -1.47
CA LEU A 401 -5.42 -6.01 -0.74
C LEU A 401 -6.06 -7.10 -1.59
N TYR A 402 -6.29 -6.82 -2.87
CA TYR A 402 -6.76 -7.80 -3.86
C TYR A 402 -5.85 -9.04 -3.90
N THR A 403 -4.53 -8.86 -4.09
CA THR A 403 -3.58 -9.98 -4.11
C THR A 403 -3.57 -10.77 -2.80
N SER A 404 -3.66 -10.09 -1.66
CA SER A 404 -3.71 -10.73 -0.33
C SER A 404 -4.99 -11.55 -0.13
N ILE A 405 -6.14 -11.08 -0.61
CA ILE A 405 -7.39 -11.85 -0.53
C ILE A 405 -7.29 -13.12 -1.38
N LEU A 406 -6.78 -13.02 -2.61
CA LEU A 406 -6.52 -14.18 -3.47
C LEU A 406 -5.52 -15.15 -2.82
N ALA A 407 -4.48 -14.63 -2.18
CA ALA A 407 -3.49 -15.43 -1.47
C ALA A 407 -4.08 -16.20 -0.29
N VAL A 408 -5.10 -15.67 0.39
CA VAL A 408 -5.75 -16.33 1.52
C VAL A 408 -6.90 -17.25 1.09
N SER A 409 -7.49 -17.03 -0.08
CA SER A 409 -8.62 -17.81 -0.60
C SER A 409 -8.31 -19.31 -0.83
N LEU A 410 -9.35 -20.15 -0.78
CA LEU A 410 -9.27 -21.57 -1.20
C LEU A 410 -9.41 -21.72 -2.71
N ASP A 411 -10.37 -20.98 -3.27
CA ASP A 411 -10.71 -20.98 -4.69
C ASP A 411 -10.42 -19.57 -5.22
N ALA A 412 -9.18 -19.36 -5.65
CA ALA A 412 -8.74 -18.04 -6.10
C ALA A 412 -9.53 -17.57 -7.33
N ALA A 413 -9.99 -18.48 -8.19
CA ALA A 413 -10.68 -18.11 -9.42
C ALA A 413 -12.12 -17.63 -9.15
N GLU A 414 -12.86 -18.30 -8.26
CA GLU A 414 -14.20 -17.85 -7.86
C GLU A 414 -14.12 -16.49 -7.15
N ILE A 415 -13.16 -16.33 -6.25
CA ILE A 415 -12.99 -15.10 -5.47
C ILE A 415 -12.49 -13.95 -6.34
N GLU A 416 -11.61 -14.22 -7.30
CA GLU A 416 -11.19 -13.24 -8.30
C GLU A 416 -12.39 -12.65 -9.04
N ALA A 417 -13.30 -13.49 -9.53
CA ALA A 417 -14.51 -13.03 -10.19
C ALA A 417 -15.37 -12.16 -9.28
N GLU A 418 -15.59 -12.56 -8.03
CA GLU A 418 -16.36 -11.79 -7.04
C GLU A 418 -15.72 -10.43 -6.72
N LEU A 419 -14.40 -10.38 -6.58
CA LEU A 419 -13.64 -9.16 -6.34
C LEU A 419 -13.71 -8.20 -7.53
N LEU A 420 -13.55 -8.71 -8.75
CA LEU A 420 -13.65 -7.92 -9.97
C LEU A 420 -15.07 -7.37 -10.18
N ASP A 421 -16.11 -8.16 -9.90
CA ASP A 421 -17.51 -7.70 -9.95
C ASP A 421 -17.77 -6.58 -8.93
N SER A 422 -17.24 -6.73 -7.71
CA SER A 422 -17.36 -5.72 -6.66
C SER A 422 -16.61 -4.44 -7.01
N LEU A 423 -15.40 -4.57 -7.54
CA LEU A 423 -14.56 -3.47 -8.00
C LEU A 423 -15.23 -2.69 -9.14
N ASP A 424 -15.81 -3.41 -10.11
CA ASP A 424 -16.56 -2.86 -11.23
C ASP A 424 -17.74 -1.99 -10.78
N LEU A 425 -18.42 -2.39 -9.70
CA LEU A 425 -19.55 -1.65 -9.13
C LEU A 425 -19.10 -0.33 -8.48
N ILE A 426 -17.93 -0.30 -7.85
CA ILE A 426 -17.46 0.85 -7.06
C ILE A 426 -16.43 1.72 -7.77
N ALA A 427 -15.85 1.29 -8.90
CA ALA A 427 -14.72 1.95 -9.55
C ALA A 427 -14.90 3.47 -9.76
N GLY A 428 -16.11 3.90 -10.14
CA GLY A 428 -16.45 5.31 -10.37
C GLY A 428 -16.83 6.14 -9.14
N SER A 429 -16.75 5.58 -7.92
CA SER A 429 -17.23 6.24 -6.69
C SER A 429 -16.30 7.34 -6.18
N SER A 430 -14.98 7.15 -6.35
CA SER A 430 -13.96 8.13 -5.95
C SER A 430 -12.72 8.01 -6.85
N ALA A 431 -11.80 8.97 -6.72
CA ALA A 431 -10.51 8.90 -7.39
C ALA A 431 -9.68 7.68 -6.93
N ASP A 432 -9.76 7.33 -5.64
CA ASP A 432 -8.96 6.24 -5.07
C ASP A 432 -9.50 4.86 -5.51
N THR A 433 -10.82 4.70 -5.63
CA THR A 433 -11.42 3.46 -6.18
C THR A 433 -11.10 3.30 -7.67
N LEU A 434 -11.09 4.40 -8.44
CA LEU A 434 -10.72 4.35 -9.84
C LEU A 434 -9.25 3.97 -10.00
N VAL A 435 -8.36 4.56 -9.21
CA VAL A 435 -6.94 4.22 -9.19
C VAL A 435 -6.74 2.72 -8.94
N ALA A 436 -7.37 2.18 -7.89
CA ALA A 436 -7.31 0.75 -7.60
C ALA A 436 -7.85 -0.10 -8.75
N ALA A 437 -8.95 0.32 -9.39
CA ALA A 437 -9.52 -0.37 -10.53
C ALA A 437 -8.58 -0.39 -11.75
N LEU A 438 -7.92 0.73 -12.07
CA LEU A 438 -6.95 0.77 -13.16
C LEU A 438 -5.74 -0.13 -12.89
N GLU A 439 -5.24 -0.17 -11.65
CA GLU A 439 -4.13 -1.06 -11.27
C GLU A 439 -4.52 -2.54 -11.40
N ILE A 440 -5.67 -2.93 -10.82
CA ILE A 440 -6.13 -4.32 -10.81
C ILE A 440 -6.52 -4.81 -12.21
N HIS A 441 -7.31 -4.05 -12.98
CA HIS A 441 -7.60 -4.46 -14.36
C HIS A 441 -6.37 -4.41 -15.27
N GLY A 442 -5.41 -3.52 -14.97
CA GLY A 442 -4.12 -3.49 -15.65
C GLY A 442 -3.31 -4.75 -15.40
N SER A 443 -3.22 -5.22 -14.14
CA SER A 443 -2.49 -6.45 -13.79
C SER A 443 -3.16 -7.71 -14.32
N GLU A 444 -4.49 -7.76 -14.33
CA GLU A 444 -5.26 -8.91 -14.86
C GLU A 444 -5.38 -8.93 -16.40
N GLY A 445 -4.83 -7.93 -17.10
CA GLY A 445 -4.92 -7.87 -18.56
C GLY A 445 -6.34 -7.63 -19.08
N ASN A 446 -7.21 -7.03 -18.28
CA ASN A 446 -8.60 -6.72 -18.61
C ASN A 446 -8.72 -5.44 -19.47
N TYR A 447 -8.10 -5.45 -20.66
CA TYR A 447 -7.91 -4.25 -21.48
C TYR A 447 -9.21 -3.51 -21.84
N THR A 448 -10.28 -4.24 -22.18
CA THR A 448 -11.58 -3.65 -22.53
C THR A 448 -12.16 -2.87 -21.36
N LYS A 449 -12.09 -3.45 -20.15
CA LYS A 449 -12.58 -2.79 -18.95
C LYS A 449 -11.75 -1.56 -18.61
N LEU A 450 -10.43 -1.65 -18.75
CA LEU A 450 -9.51 -0.54 -18.54
C LEU A 450 -9.84 0.66 -19.46
N VAL A 451 -10.15 0.41 -20.74
CA VAL A 451 -10.60 1.47 -21.65
C VAL A 451 -11.93 2.06 -21.23
N ASN A 452 -12.92 1.23 -20.91
CA ASN A 452 -14.24 1.71 -20.46
C ASN A 452 -14.12 2.59 -19.20
N LEU A 453 -13.30 2.17 -18.22
CA LEU A 453 -13.06 2.96 -17.00
C LEU A 453 -12.41 4.32 -17.31
N LEU A 454 -11.45 4.37 -18.24
CA LEU A 454 -10.83 5.63 -18.64
C LEU A 454 -11.79 6.52 -19.43
N ASP A 455 -12.66 5.95 -20.26
CA ASP A 455 -13.64 6.70 -21.03
C ASP A 455 -14.74 7.26 -20.12
N ASP A 456 -15.21 6.49 -19.15
CA ASP A 456 -16.32 6.85 -18.26
C ASP A 456 -15.88 7.69 -17.06
N HIS A 457 -14.67 7.50 -16.54
CA HIS A 457 -14.26 8.03 -15.22
C HIS A 457 -12.92 8.78 -15.20
N SER A 458 -12.22 8.99 -16.33
CA SER A 458 -10.90 9.68 -16.32
C SER A 458 -10.91 11.08 -15.71
N TYR A 459 -12.06 11.74 -15.60
CA TYR A 459 -12.19 13.04 -14.93
C TYR A 459 -11.96 12.97 -13.40
N LEU A 460 -12.00 11.78 -12.79
CA LEU A 460 -11.70 11.58 -11.38
C LEU A 460 -10.18 11.52 -11.11
N LEU A 461 -9.36 11.25 -12.13
CA LEU A 461 -7.92 11.12 -11.97
C LEU A 461 -7.29 12.48 -11.65
N ARG A 462 -6.45 12.50 -10.62
CA ARG A 462 -5.72 13.69 -10.16
C ARG A 462 -4.30 13.66 -10.75
N PRO A 463 -3.59 14.79 -10.81
CA PRO A 463 -2.20 14.82 -11.28
C PRO A 463 -1.26 13.87 -10.52
N ARG A 464 -1.52 13.60 -9.23
CA ARG A 464 -0.73 12.65 -8.42
C ARG A 464 -0.91 11.18 -8.84
N ASP A 465 -2.03 10.86 -9.49
CA ASP A 465 -2.37 9.51 -9.96
C ASP A 465 -1.72 9.19 -11.32
N ALA A 466 -0.84 10.08 -11.83
CA ALA A 466 -0.22 9.96 -13.14
C ALA A 466 0.55 8.65 -13.33
N HIS A 467 1.22 8.12 -12.29
CA HIS A 467 1.96 6.86 -12.38
C HIS A 467 1.04 5.66 -12.69
N VAL A 468 -0.16 5.63 -12.09
CA VAL A 468 -1.16 4.58 -12.37
C VAL A 468 -1.70 4.70 -13.78
N LEU A 469 -1.97 5.94 -14.23
CA LEU A 469 -2.42 6.18 -15.60
C LEU A 469 -1.32 5.85 -16.63
N GLN A 470 -0.04 6.10 -16.32
CA GLN A 470 1.12 5.71 -17.13
C GLN A 470 1.24 4.19 -17.25
N ASN A 471 1.04 3.46 -16.15
CA ASN A 471 1.03 2.00 -16.14
C ASN A 471 -0.13 1.46 -16.98
N ALA A 472 -1.35 1.99 -16.78
CA ALA A 472 -2.52 1.63 -17.56
C ALA A 472 -2.31 1.89 -19.08
N ALA A 473 -1.76 3.05 -19.44
CA ALA A 473 -1.46 3.36 -20.83
C ALA A 473 -0.39 2.43 -21.41
N SER A 474 0.64 2.07 -20.64
CA SER A 474 1.66 1.10 -21.06
C SER A 474 1.04 -0.26 -21.38
N VAL A 475 0.21 -0.79 -20.48
CA VAL A 475 -0.53 -2.06 -20.66
C VAL A 475 -1.44 -2.00 -21.89
N LEU A 476 -2.19 -0.92 -22.08
CA LEU A 476 -3.02 -0.73 -23.29
C LEU A 476 -2.19 -0.66 -24.58
N SER A 477 -0.95 -0.18 -24.50
CA SER A 477 -0.08 -0.02 -25.67
C SER A 477 0.42 -1.35 -26.23
N GLU A 478 0.47 -2.38 -25.38
CA GLU A 478 0.87 -3.75 -25.74
C GLU A 478 -0.26 -4.47 -26.52
N PHE A 479 -1.52 -4.07 -26.30
CA PHE A 479 -2.66 -4.65 -26.99
C PHE A 479 -3.02 -3.85 -28.26
N GLY A 480 -2.85 -4.48 -29.42
CA GLY A 480 -2.98 -3.84 -30.75
C GLY A 480 -4.20 -2.94 -30.95
N PRO A 481 -5.44 -3.41 -30.65
CA PRO A 481 -6.66 -2.61 -30.77
C PRO A 481 -6.68 -1.30 -29.96
N PHE A 482 -6.02 -1.27 -28.80
CA PHE A 482 -6.02 -0.09 -27.90
C PHE A 482 -4.73 0.74 -27.99
N HIS A 483 -3.76 0.31 -28.79
CA HIS A 483 -2.50 1.00 -28.98
C HIS A 483 -2.66 2.48 -29.40
N ALA A 484 -3.57 2.77 -30.33
CA ALA A 484 -3.83 4.15 -30.74
C ALA A 484 -4.42 5.00 -29.61
N ARG A 485 -5.26 4.39 -28.76
CA ARG A 485 -5.84 5.05 -27.57
C ARG A 485 -4.76 5.35 -26.52
N ALA A 486 -3.86 4.39 -26.27
CA ALA A 486 -2.72 4.59 -25.38
C ALA A 486 -1.83 5.78 -25.81
N LEU A 487 -1.51 5.87 -27.11
CA LEU A 487 -0.75 7.00 -27.66
C LEU A 487 -1.50 8.33 -27.52
N GLN A 488 -2.83 8.35 -27.67
CA GLN A 488 -3.64 9.55 -27.47
C GLN A 488 -3.63 10.02 -26.00
N ILE A 489 -3.70 9.09 -25.05
CA ILE A 489 -3.59 9.39 -23.62
C ILE A 489 -2.22 10.00 -23.33
N ALA A 490 -1.14 9.36 -23.78
CA ALA A 490 0.20 9.89 -23.62
C ALA A 490 0.38 11.27 -24.28
N GLU A 491 -0.18 11.48 -25.49
CA GLU A 491 -0.17 12.79 -26.16
C GLU A 491 -0.83 13.87 -25.30
N LYS A 492 -2.04 13.58 -24.81
CA LYS A 492 -2.83 14.51 -23.98
C LYS A 492 -2.09 14.85 -22.68
N GLU A 493 -1.59 13.85 -21.97
CA GLU A 493 -0.99 14.03 -20.64
C GLU A 493 0.39 14.70 -20.70
N ILE A 494 1.19 14.48 -21.75
CA ILE A 494 2.44 15.23 -21.97
C ILE A 494 2.12 16.72 -22.22
N LEU A 495 1.10 17.02 -23.03
CA LEU A 495 0.70 18.40 -23.30
C LEU A 495 0.11 19.08 -22.06
N ASP A 496 -0.70 18.37 -21.28
CA ASP A 496 -1.23 18.87 -20.01
C ASP A 496 -0.11 19.15 -19.00
N SER A 497 0.86 18.25 -18.88
CA SER A 497 2.04 18.44 -18.02
C SER A 497 2.88 19.64 -18.47
N ALA A 498 3.10 19.81 -19.78
CA ALA A 498 3.79 20.98 -20.32
C ALA A 498 3.00 22.29 -20.09
N ALA A 499 1.67 22.25 -20.18
CA ALA A 499 0.81 23.39 -19.89
C ALA A 499 0.84 23.76 -18.40
N ALA A 500 0.83 22.78 -17.50
CA ALA A 500 0.97 23.00 -16.06
C ALA A 500 2.33 23.65 -15.73
N ILE A 501 3.42 23.16 -16.35
CA ILE A 501 4.76 23.77 -16.21
C ILE A 501 4.75 25.20 -16.75
N ARG A 502 4.14 25.46 -17.92
CA ARG A 502 4.00 26.81 -18.47
C ARG A 502 3.27 27.75 -17.50
N VAL A 503 2.16 27.32 -16.92
CA VAL A 503 1.41 28.11 -15.92
C VAL A 503 2.27 28.38 -14.69
N ALA A 504 2.98 27.39 -14.17
CA ALA A 504 3.90 27.56 -13.05
C ALA A 504 5.03 28.54 -13.37
N VAL A 505 5.61 28.47 -14.57
CA VAL A 505 6.67 29.38 -15.06
C VAL A 505 6.15 30.82 -15.16
N ARG A 506 4.90 31.04 -15.59
CA ARG A 506 4.29 32.38 -15.65
C ARG A 506 4.21 33.07 -14.29
N THR A 507 4.16 32.32 -13.19
CA THR A 507 4.21 32.93 -11.84
C THR A 507 5.53 33.69 -11.61
N SER A 508 6.62 33.25 -12.25
CA SER A 508 7.94 33.91 -12.18
C SER A 508 8.24 34.83 -13.36
N PHE A 509 7.59 34.60 -14.52
CA PHE A 509 7.76 35.37 -15.74
C PHE A 509 6.41 35.82 -16.33
N CYS A 510 5.70 36.70 -15.62
CA CYS A 510 4.31 37.04 -15.95
C CYS A 510 4.12 37.64 -17.35
N ARG A 511 5.16 38.25 -17.93
CA ARG A 511 5.12 38.93 -19.24
C ARG A 511 5.70 38.12 -20.40
N VAL A 512 6.02 36.85 -20.18
CA VAL A 512 6.66 36.01 -21.20
C VAL A 512 5.79 35.81 -22.45
N GLU A 513 4.48 36.01 -22.34
CA GLU A 513 3.51 35.87 -23.42
C GLU A 513 3.15 37.20 -24.11
N ASP A 514 3.70 38.33 -23.64
CA ASP A 514 3.47 39.64 -24.26
C ASP A 514 3.97 39.63 -25.71
N LYS A 515 3.15 40.08 -26.66
CA LYS A 515 3.52 40.13 -28.10
C LYS A 515 4.85 40.86 -28.34
N ALA A 516 5.05 42.00 -27.67
CA ALA A 516 6.30 42.77 -27.78
C ALA A 516 7.53 41.98 -27.30
N ARG A 517 7.37 41.11 -26.28
CA ARG A 517 8.44 40.25 -25.77
C ARG A 517 8.68 39.06 -26.70
N ALA A 518 7.63 38.52 -27.31
CA ALA A 518 7.76 37.50 -28.35
C ALA A 518 8.52 38.01 -29.59
N ASP A 519 8.24 39.25 -30.03
CA ASP A 519 8.96 39.89 -31.15
C ASP A 519 10.44 40.10 -30.80
N ALA A 520 10.74 40.57 -29.58
CA ALA A 520 12.12 40.71 -29.11
C ALA A 520 12.87 39.36 -29.06
N LEU A 521 12.20 38.28 -28.63
CA LEU A 521 12.76 36.94 -28.65
C LEU A 521 13.04 36.45 -30.09
N ALA A 522 12.19 36.81 -31.05
CA ALA A 522 12.43 36.51 -32.46
C ALA A 522 13.67 37.24 -32.99
N GLU A 523 13.92 38.49 -32.57
CA GLU A 523 15.16 39.20 -32.90
C GLU A 523 16.40 38.55 -32.28
N ILE A 524 16.32 38.09 -31.02
CA ILE A 524 17.41 37.32 -30.38
C ILE A 524 17.68 36.05 -31.17
N THR A 525 16.64 35.37 -31.67
CA THR A 525 16.80 34.12 -32.45
C THR A 525 17.60 34.32 -33.75
N LYS A 526 17.59 35.53 -34.34
CA LYS A 526 18.36 35.84 -35.56
C LYS A 526 19.86 36.05 -35.30
N LEU A 527 20.25 36.33 -34.06
CA LEU A 527 21.65 36.53 -33.69
C LEU A 527 22.39 35.18 -33.62
N ARG A 528 23.61 35.12 -34.14
CA ARG A 528 24.47 33.94 -33.96
C ARG A 528 24.89 33.77 -32.51
N SER A 529 25.11 32.53 -32.08
CA SER A 529 25.49 32.18 -30.70
C SER A 529 26.81 32.81 -30.25
N ASP A 530 27.73 33.10 -31.17
CA ASP A 530 29.04 33.71 -30.95
C ASP A 530 29.00 35.26 -30.95
N ASN A 531 27.83 35.88 -31.15
CA ASN A 531 27.73 37.33 -31.20
C ASN A 531 27.83 37.93 -29.77
N PRO A 532 28.80 38.83 -29.49
CA PRO A 532 28.98 39.39 -28.15
C PRO A 532 27.79 40.23 -27.66
N SER A 533 26.93 40.72 -28.57
CA SER A 533 25.70 41.45 -28.21
C SER A 533 24.53 40.54 -27.81
N ARG A 534 24.69 39.21 -27.92
CA ARG A 534 23.62 38.25 -27.67
C ARG A 534 23.32 38.10 -26.18
N THR A 535 24.33 37.80 -25.37
CA THR A 535 24.21 37.64 -23.91
C THR A 535 23.52 38.84 -23.24
N PRO A 536 23.96 40.11 -23.43
CA PRO A 536 23.30 41.25 -22.77
C PRO A 536 21.86 41.46 -23.25
N ARG A 537 21.51 41.07 -24.49
CA ARG A 537 20.12 41.11 -24.97
C ARG A 537 19.26 40.02 -24.34
N ILE A 538 19.83 38.84 -24.08
CA ILE A 538 19.15 37.74 -23.39
C ILE A 538 18.87 38.15 -21.94
N GLU A 539 19.89 38.60 -21.21
CA GLU A 539 19.75 39.08 -19.84
C GLU A 539 18.68 40.18 -19.75
N ALA A 540 18.78 41.21 -20.60
CA ALA A 540 17.80 42.29 -20.65
C ALA A 540 16.39 41.80 -21.02
N TRP A 541 16.27 40.81 -21.90
CA TRP A 541 14.98 40.22 -22.23
C TRP A 541 14.39 39.45 -21.04
N VAL A 542 15.19 38.61 -20.37
CA VAL A 542 14.77 37.83 -19.18
C VAL A 542 14.37 38.76 -18.04
N ASP A 543 15.16 39.80 -17.76
CA ASP A 543 14.81 40.84 -16.78
C ASP A 543 13.46 41.48 -17.11
N SER A 544 13.21 41.72 -18.39
CA SER A 544 12.00 42.41 -18.85
C SER A 544 10.72 41.57 -18.79
N VAL A 545 10.87 40.23 -18.71
CA VAL A 545 9.75 39.28 -18.54
C VAL A 545 9.60 38.78 -17.11
N THR A 546 10.64 38.92 -16.29
CA THR A 546 10.63 38.53 -14.88
C THR A 546 9.58 39.34 -14.12
N THR A 547 8.76 38.66 -13.31
CA THR A 547 7.76 39.32 -12.49
C THR A 547 8.43 40.28 -11.51
N PRO A 548 8.20 41.61 -11.60
CA PRO A 548 8.78 42.59 -10.70
C PRO A 548 8.26 42.36 -9.28
N GLY A 549 9.14 42.39 -8.29
CA GLY A 549 8.68 42.50 -6.90
C GLY A 549 7.93 41.28 -6.36
N SER A 550 8.48 40.08 -6.52
CA SER A 550 8.19 38.97 -5.59
C SER A 550 9.30 38.87 -4.53
N PRO A 551 9.59 39.92 -3.70
CA PRO A 551 10.33 39.67 -2.49
C PRO A 551 9.49 38.68 -1.67
N ALA A 552 10.11 37.67 -1.08
CA ALA A 552 9.44 36.75 -0.16
C ALA A 552 8.53 37.59 0.75
N SER A 553 7.22 37.34 0.69
CA SER A 553 6.21 38.11 1.43
C SER A 553 6.67 38.20 2.88
N HIS A 554 7.02 39.40 3.31
CA HIS A 554 7.63 39.62 4.62
C HIS A 554 6.68 39.03 5.68
N PRO A 555 7.14 38.15 6.59
CA PRO A 555 6.25 37.46 7.55
C PRO A 555 5.42 38.43 8.42
N MET A 556 5.86 39.68 8.54
CA MET A 556 5.12 40.79 9.16
C MET A 556 3.87 41.21 8.38
N ALA A 557 3.91 41.22 7.04
CA ALA A 557 2.75 41.52 6.21
C ALA A 557 1.69 40.41 6.32
N PHE A 558 2.13 39.15 6.45
CA PHE A 558 1.24 38.03 6.72
C PHE A 558 0.56 38.14 8.10
N ALA A 559 1.34 38.40 9.15
CA ALA A 559 0.79 38.58 10.49
C ALA A 559 -0.23 39.74 10.55
N ALA A 560 0.03 40.83 9.84
CA ALA A 560 -0.91 41.94 9.71
C ALA A 560 -2.23 41.53 9.01
N MET A 561 -2.16 40.67 7.99
CA MET A 561 -3.33 40.16 7.26
C MET A 561 -4.21 39.24 8.13
N ILE A 562 -3.61 38.32 8.89
CA ILE A 562 -4.34 37.44 9.83
C ILE A 562 -4.98 38.24 10.97
N LEU A 563 -4.28 39.26 11.46
CA LEU A 563 -4.77 40.10 12.56
C LEU A 563 -5.80 41.14 12.10
N GLY A 564 -6.19 41.13 10.82
CA GLY A 564 -7.19 42.04 10.28
C GLY A 564 -6.76 43.51 10.28
N PHE A 565 -5.44 43.78 10.25
CA PHE A 565 -4.98 45.14 10.04
C PHE A 565 -5.29 45.56 8.61
N PRO A 566 -6.07 46.63 8.40
CA PRO A 566 -6.35 47.13 7.06
C PRO A 566 -5.03 47.61 6.47
N PHE A 567 -4.56 46.93 5.43
CA PHE A 567 -3.49 47.46 4.60
C PHE A 567 -3.97 48.79 4.02
N ALA A 568 -3.11 49.80 4.03
CA ALA A 568 -3.41 51.10 3.47
C ALA A 568 -3.94 50.92 2.04
N ALA A 569 -5.12 51.48 1.79
CA ALA A 569 -5.85 51.41 0.53
C ALA A 569 -4.91 51.65 -0.66
N GLY A 570 -4.74 50.64 -1.51
CA GLY A 570 -3.80 50.67 -2.63
C GLY A 570 -3.43 49.31 -3.26
N ILE A 571 -3.86 48.18 -2.67
CA ILE A 571 -3.65 46.83 -3.21
C ILE A 571 -5.01 46.18 -3.50
N GLU A 572 -5.85 46.85 -4.29
CA GLU A 572 -7.20 46.33 -4.65
C GLU A 572 -7.21 45.49 -5.95
N ASP A 573 -6.08 45.30 -6.63
CA ASP A 573 -6.00 44.54 -7.91
C ASP A 573 -5.13 43.26 -7.84
N SER A 574 -4.81 42.74 -6.65
CA SER A 574 -3.99 41.52 -6.50
C SER A 574 -4.85 40.25 -6.35
N ASP A 575 -5.70 39.96 -7.33
CA ASP A 575 -6.67 38.85 -7.32
C ASP A 575 -6.07 37.42 -7.45
N GLU A 576 -4.75 37.26 -7.44
CA GLU A 576 -4.09 35.94 -7.52
C GLU A 576 -3.00 35.75 -6.45
N MET A 577 -3.34 36.01 -5.18
CA MET A 577 -2.46 35.65 -4.06
C MET A 577 -2.42 34.11 -3.93
N ASP A 578 -1.38 33.50 -4.49
CA ASP A 578 -1.11 32.06 -4.54
C ASP A 578 -1.27 31.42 -3.14
N MET A 579 -2.40 30.75 -2.90
CA MET A 579 -2.74 30.10 -1.64
C MET A 579 -1.71 29.01 -1.27
N LEU A 580 -0.99 28.42 -2.25
CA LEU A 580 0.11 27.51 -1.95
C LEU A 580 1.33 28.24 -1.36
N GLY A 581 1.58 29.48 -1.76
CA GLY A 581 2.59 30.34 -1.13
C GLY A 581 2.34 30.60 0.36
N TYR A 582 1.10 30.37 0.84
CA TYR A 582 0.71 30.54 2.24
C TYR A 582 1.11 29.35 3.13
N ILE A 583 1.13 28.12 2.60
CA ILE A 583 1.71 26.95 3.28
C ILE A 583 3.25 27.07 3.32
N ASP A 584 3.79 27.82 2.37
CA ASP A 584 5.22 28.19 2.25
C ASP A 584 5.60 29.43 3.10
N ALA A 585 4.72 29.94 3.96
CA ALA A 585 4.93 31.19 4.70
C ALA A 585 6.01 31.12 5.80
N ASP A 586 6.30 29.93 6.33
CA ASP A 586 7.48 29.70 7.17
C ASP A 586 8.39 28.61 6.58
N PRO A 587 9.22 28.95 5.58
CA PRO A 587 10.14 28.00 4.95
C PRO A 587 11.24 27.51 5.90
N ARG A 588 11.24 27.91 7.18
CA ARG A 588 12.17 27.45 8.21
C ARG A 588 11.54 26.49 9.21
N ASP A 589 10.23 26.21 9.12
CA ASP A 589 9.59 25.22 9.97
C ASP A 589 9.82 23.81 9.41
N PRO A 590 10.67 22.99 10.04
CA PRO A 590 11.00 21.64 9.56
C PRO A 590 9.82 20.67 9.70
N ASP A 591 8.84 20.95 10.58
CA ASP A 591 7.71 20.04 10.82
C ASP A 591 6.73 20.01 9.65
N PHE A 592 6.73 21.06 8.81
CA PHE A 592 5.91 21.15 7.60
C PHE A 592 6.68 20.79 6.32
N ASP A 593 7.98 20.53 6.38
CA ASP A 593 8.78 20.26 5.18
C ASP A 593 8.30 19.00 4.45
N ASP A 594 7.98 17.93 5.21
CA ASP A 594 7.42 16.70 4.67
C ASP A 594 6.05 16.93 3.99
N LEU A 595 5.17 17.73 4.60
CA LEU A 595 3.87 18.05 4.03
C LEU A 595 4.01 18.96 2.79
N ARG A 596 4.92 19.93 2.82
CA ARG A 596 5.22 20.77 1.66
C ARG A 596 5.69 19.91 0.51
N GLU A 597 6.62 19.00 0.74
CA GLU A 597 7.14 18.11 -0.28
C GLU A 597 6.08 17.10 -0.77
N GLU A 598 5.17 16.65 0.11
CA GLU A 598 4.04 15.78 -0.27
C GLU A 598 3.00 16.49 -1.14
N PHE A 599 2.67 17.75 -0.83
CA PHE A 599 1.69 18.53 -1.59
C PHE A 599 2.27 19.30 -2.78
N ARG A 600 3.61 19.37 -2.89
CA ARG A 600 4.29 20.02 -4.00
C ARG A 600 4.00 19.28 -5.30
N PRO A 601 3.53 19.97 -6.34
CA PRO A 601 3.33 19.34 -7.64
C PRO A 601 4.65 18.77 -8.17
N LYS A 602 4.72 17.45 -8.35
CA LYS A 602 5.87 16.75 -8.94
C LYS A 602 5.93 16.94 -10.46
N LEU A 603 6.11 18.19 -10.90
CA LEU A 603 6.02 18.59 -12.31
C LEU A 603 7.02 17.86 -13.20
N ARG A 604 8.27 17.73 -12.72
CA ARG A 604 9.34 16.99 -13.39
C ARG A 604 8.99 15.50 -13.54
N ASP A 605 8.73 14.82 -12.43
CA ASP A 605 8.43 13.38 -12.44
C ASP A 605 7.22 13.05 -13.33
N ARG A 606 6.18 13.89 -13.30
CA ARG A 606 5.01 13.73 -14.17
C ARG A 606 5.39 13.85 -15.64
N PHE A 607 6.13 14.90 -16.03
CA PHE A 607 6.52 15.12 -17.42
C PHE A 607 7.50 14.06 -17.94
N ASP A 608 8.58 13.79 -17.19
CA ASP A 608 9.60 12.80 -17.55
C ASP A 608 9.03 11.38 -17.56
N GLY A 609 8.13 11.06 -16.60
CA GLY A 609 7.40 9.80 -16.58
C GLY A 609 6.61 9.60 -17.87
N TRP A 610 5.81 10.59 -18.29
CA TRP A 610 5.05 10.49 -19.53
C TRP A 610 5.91 10.45 -20.79
N VAL A 611 7.02 11.19 -20.84
CA VAL A 611 7.99 11.11 -21.94
C VAL A 611 8.60 9.71 -22.03
N SER A 612 8.93 9.11 -20.89
CA SER A 612 9.51 7.76 -20.80
C SER A 612 8.50 6.68 -21.19
N THR A 613 7.28 6.75 -20.66
CA THR A 613 6.15 5.89 -21.04
C THR A 613 5.89 5.96 -22.54
N ALA A 614 5.76 7.17 -23.10
CA ALA A 614 5.56 7.33 -24.54
C ALA A 614 6.76 6.80 -25.35
N ALA A 615 7.99 6.97 -24.88
CA ALA A 615 9.17 6.45 -25.58
C ALA A 615 9.21 4.92 -25.64
N ALA A 616 8.68 4.23 -24.62
CA ALA A 616 8.58 2.77 -24.57
C ALA A 616 7.50 2.22 -25.52
N MET A 617 6.45 3.00 -25.81
CA MET A 617 5.37 2.60 -26.72
C MET A 617 5.84 2.53 -28.18
N LYS A 618 5.35 1.51 -28.91
CA LYS A 618 5.55 1.42 -30.37
C LYS A 618 5.07 2.70 -31.06
N GLY A 619 5.87 3.29 -31.94
CA GLY A 619 5.54 4.55 -32.61
C GLY A 619 5.62 5.81 -31.74
N GLY A 620 5.86 5.70 -30.44
CA GLY A 620 5.90 6.83 -29.53
C GLY A 620 7.01 7.84 -29.80
N HIS A 621 8.16 7.42 -30.36
CA HIS A 621 9.17 8.37 -30.83
C HIS A 621 8.70 9.32 -31.95
N LEU A 622 7.72 8.91 -32.76
CA LEU A 622 7.12 9.80 -33.76
C LEU A 622 6.17 10.79 -33.08
N LEU A 623 5.41 10.33 -32.08
CA LEU A 623 4.57 11.17 -31.24
C LEU A 623 5.39 12.24 -30.52
N LEU A 624 6.47 11.86 -29.83
CA LEU A 624 7.36 12.79 -29.12
C LEU A 624 7.95 13.87 -30.05
N GLY A 625 8.29 13.50 -31.29
CA GLY A 625 8.75 14.46 -32.29
C GLY A 625 7.68 15.49 -32.67
N LYS A 626 6.40 15.08 -32.78
CA LYS A 626 5.27 16.00 -33.03
C LYS A 626 5.01 16.90 -31.81
N LEU A 627 5.05 16.32 -30.62
CA LEU A 627 4.83 17.03 -29.35
C LEU A 627 5.88 18.11 -29.11
N TYR A 628 7.14 17.87 -29.47
CA TYR A 628 8.19 18.89 -29.44
C TYR A 628 7.77 20.17 -30.16
N PHE A 629 7.20 20.07 -31.37
CA PHE A 629 6.77 21.26 -32.11
C PHE A 629 5.63 22.00 -31.41
N LYS A 630 4.63 21.27 -30.88
CA LYS A 630 3.52 21.86 -30.12
C LYS A 630 4.00 22.57 -28.85
N ILE A 631 4.89 21.95 -28.09
CA ILE A 631 5.47 22.53 -26.87
C ILE A 631 6.26 23.79 -27.20
N VAL A 632 7.10 23.76 -28.24
CA VAL A 632 7.90 24.90 -28.68
C VAL A 632 7.05 26.02 -29.30
N GLU A 633 5.89 25.70 -29.86
CA GLU A 633 4.91 26.69 -30.31
C GLU A 633 4.27 27.42 -29.13
N GLN A 634 3.91 26.70 -28.07
CA GLN A 634 3.34 27.26 -26.85
C GLN A 634 4.37 28.01 -25.98
N MET A 635 5.62 27.58 -26.01
CA MET A 635 6.72 28.09 -25.19
C MET A 635 7.93 28.40 -26.09
N PRO A 636 7.89 29.53 -26.83
CA PRO A 636 8.86 29.83 -27.88
C PRO A 636 10.29 30.05 -27.35
N TYR A 637 10.47 30.35 -26.07
CA TYR A 637 11.79 30.47 -25.44
C TYR A 637 12.58 29.16 -25.49
N PHE A 638 11.94 27.99 -25.58
CA PHE A 638 12.67 26.73 -25.78
C PHE A 638 13.33 26.60 -27.17
N LYS A 639 12.98 27.44 -28.16
CA LYS A 639 13.70 27.50 -29.45
C LYS A 639 15.15 27.89 -29.26
N VAL A 640 15.43 28.68 -28.23
CA VAL A 640 16.69 29.38 -27.99
C VAL A 640 17.29 28.90 -26.67
N ASN A 641 18.33 28.07 -26.75
CA ASN A 641 18.81 27.30 -25.60
C ASN A 641 19.32 28.16 -24.44
N ASP A 642 20.12 29.18 -24.75
CA ASP A 642 20.71 30.13 -23.82
C ASP A 642 19.66 31.04 -23.16
N VAL A 643 18.57 31.39 -23.86
CA VAL A 643 17.43 32.08 -23.23
C VAL A 643 16.77 31.20 -22.17
N ALA A 644 16.54 29.92 -22.48
CA ALA A 644 15.96 28.99 -21.52
C ALA A 644 16.90 28.73 -20.33
N GLU A 645 18.21 28.64 -20.56
CA GLU A 645 19.21 28.49 -19.48
C GLU A 645 19.25 29.71 -18.56
N GLU A 646 19.18 30.93 -19.10
CA GLU A 646 19.09 32.15 -18.29
C GLU A 646 17.79 32.18 -17.46
N MET A 647 16.65 31.83 -18.08
CA MET A 647 15.38 31.71 -17.33
C MET A 647 15.46 30.66 -16.22
N LEU A 648 16.11 29.51 -16.48
CA LEU A 648 16.32 28.49 -15.47
C LEU A 648 17.21 28.99 -14.33
N GLY A 649 18.26 29.76 -14.63
CA GLY A 649 19.09 30.45 -13.63
C GLY A 649 18.25 31.32 -12.70
N ARG A 650 17.38 32.18 -13.26
CA ARG A 650 16.48 33.04 -12.46
C ARG A 650 15.47 32.29 -11.61
N LEU A 651 15.04 31.09 -12.05
CA LEU A 651 14.20 30.20 -11.24
C LEU A 651 15.01 29.55 -10.11
N GLY A 652 16.26 29.15 -10.38
CA GLY A 652 17.18 28.57 -9.40
C GLY A 652 17.56 29.54 -8.28
N ASP A 653 17.58 30.84 -8.57
CA ASP A 653 17.80 31.89 -7.57
C ASP A 653 16.66 32.00 -6.53
N ARG A 654 15.54 31.29 -6.73
CA ARG A 654 14.34 31.32 -5.88
C ARG A 654 14.06 29.96 -5.24
N PRO A 655 14.47 29.73 -3.97
CA PRO A 655 14.26 28.44 -3.29
C PRO A 655 12.81 27.94 -3.24
N SER A 656 11.82 28.84 -3.16
CA SER A 656 10.38 28.47 -3.18
C SER A 656 9.91 27.94 -4.55
N LYS A 657 10.68 28.16 -5.61
CA LYS A 657 10.35 27.78 -6.99
C LYS A 657 11.20 26.63 -7.53
N VAL A 658 11.90 25.87 -6.67
CA VAL A 658 12.70 24.69 -7.06
C VAL A 658 11.89 23.70 -7.91
N HIS A 659 10.69 23.31 -7.47
CA HIS A 659 9.81 22.43 -8.26
C HIS A 659 9.43 22.96 -9.65
N VAL A 660 9.34 24.29 -9.82
CA VAL A 660 9.11 24.93 -11.12
C VAL A 660 10.37 24.86 -11.97
N ALA A 661 11.53 25.12 -11.36
CA ALA A 661 12.84 24.97 -12.01
C ALA A 661 13.05 23.54 -12.50
N ASP A 662 12.75 22.53 -11.68
CA ASP A 662 12.84 21.10 -12.03
C ASP A 662 11.93 20.74 -13.21
N GLY A 663 10.67 21.18 -13.18
CA GLY A 663 9.74 20.98 -14.29
C GLY A 663 10.21 21.67 -15.57
N PHE A 664 10.73 22.90 -15.46
CA PHE A 664 11.26 23.65 -16.60
C PHE A 664 12.52 22.98 -17.18
N GLU A 665 13.42 22.50 -16.32
CA GLU A 665 14.62 21.75 -16.71
C GLU A 665 14.24 20.47 -17.48
N ALA A 666 13.23 19.73 -17.03
CA ALA A 666 12.74 18.53 -17.70
C ALA A 666 12.29 18.82 -19.14
N VAL A 667 11.49 19.89 -19.33
CA VAL A 667 11.05 20.31 -20.68
C VAL A 667 12.23 20.80 -21.52
N LEU A 668 13.17 21.55 -20.94
CA LEU A 668 14.39 21.99 -21.64
C LEU A 668 15.23 20.79 -22.12
N SER A 669 15.45 19.81 -21.25
CA SER A 669 16.17 18.57 -21.55
C SER A 669 15.49 17.80 -22.68
N PHE A 670 14.16 17.63 -22.60
CA PHE A 670 13.36 17.04 -23.66
C PHE A 670 13.54 17.77 -25.00
N CYS A 671 13.44 19.09 -25.02
CA CYS A 671 13.64 19.90 -26.23
C CYS A 671 15.07 19.75 -26.79
N LYS A 672 16.11 19.72 -25.95
CA LYS A 672 17.50 19.45 -26.35
C LYS A 672 17.62 18.07 -27.04
N VAL A 673 17.06 17.03 -26.43
CA VAL A 673 17.07 15.65 -26.98
C VAL A 673 16.34 15.56 -28.31
N GLN A 674 15.15 16.16 -28.44
CA GLN A 674 14.37 16.12 -29.67
C GLN A 674 15.04 16.89 -30.81
N ARG A 675 15.61 18.08 -30.54
CA ARG A 675 16.42 18.82 -31.53
C ARG A 675 17.59 17.99 -32.05
N LYS A 676 18.36 17.37 -31.15
CA LYS A 676 19.48 16.49 -31.52
C LYS A 676 19.02 15.33 -32.40
N LYS A 677 17.93 14.64 -32.00
CA LYS A 677 17.35 13.53 -32.78
C LYS A 677 16.90 13.98 -34.17
N MET A 678 16.26 15.14 -34.30
CA MET A 678 15.84 15.68 -35.59
C MET A 678 17.02 16.09 -36.47
N SER A 679 18.06 16.71 -35.90
CA SER A 679 19.29 17.04 -36.64
C SER A 679 19.95 15.80 -37.21
N VAL A 680 20.11 14.74 -36.40
CA VAL A 680 20.68 13.46 -36.85
C VAL A 680 19.82 12.82 -37.95
N ARG A 681 18.49 12.86 -37.83
CA ARG A 681 17.58 12.34 -38.86
C ARG A 681 17.66 13.15 -40.16
N ALA A 682 17.75 14.48 -40.07
CA ALA A 682 17.89 15.35 -41.23
C ALA A 682 19.23 15.13 -41.95
N GLU A 683 20.32 14.99 -41.19
CA GLU A 683 21.63 14.67 -41.73
C GLU A 683 21.64 13.29 -42.40
N LYS A 684 21.06 12.27 -41.76
CA LYS A 684 20.91 10.92 -42.34
C LYS A 684 20.07 10.96 -43.62
N ARG A 685 18.97 11.72 -43.64
CA ARG A 685 18.14 11.91 -44.83
C ARG A 685 18.94 12.60 -45.95
N ARG A 686 19.68 13.66 -45.65
CA ARG A 686 20.55 14.35 -46.61
C ARG A 686 21.62 13.42 -47.18
N LYS A 687 22.26 12.59 -46.35
CA LYS A 687 23.23 11.57 -46.78
C LYS A 687 22.59 10.52 -47.69
N ASN A 688 21.40 10.02 -47.33
CA ASN A 688 20.67 9.05 -48.15
C ASN A 688 20.20 9.64 -49.49
N GLU A 689 19.73 10.89 -49.50
CA GLU A 689 19.34 11.59 -50.74
C GLU A 689 20.57 11.86 -51.63
N ALA A 690 21.70 12.25 -51.04
CA ALA A 690 22.97 12.39 -51.77
C ALA A 690 23.44 11.05 -52.34
N ALA A 691 23.38 9.95 -51.58
CA ALA A 691 23.73 8.62 -52.05
C ALA A 691 22.81 8.13 -53.17
N LYS A 692 21.49 8.36 -53.07
CA LYS A 692 20.53 8.05 -54.15
C LYS A 692 20.81 8.86 -55.42
N LYS A 693 21.11 10.15 -55.29
CA LYS A 693 21.50 11.00 -56.43
C LYS A 693 22.81 10.54 -57.06
N ALA A 694 23.80 10.14 -56.27
CA ALA A 694 25.05 9.60 -56.77
C ALA A 694 24.85 8.26 -57.50
N ALA A 695 24.03 7.35 -56.95
CA ALA A 695 23.70 6.08 -57.61
C ALA A 695 22.96 6.29 -58.94
N ALA A 696 21.99 7.22 -58.99
CA ALA A 696 21.28 7.55 -60.23
C ALA A 696 22.21 8.18 -61.29
N ALA A 697 23.21 8.96 -60.87
CA ALA A 697 24.21 9.50 -61.79
C ALA A 697 25.12 8.41 -62.39
N MET A 698 25.46 7.37 -61.62
CA MET A 698 26.26 6.23 -62.11
C MET A 698 25.48 5.34 -63.08
N ASP A 699 24.17 5.15 -62.88
CA ASP A 699 23.31 4.36 -63.76
C ASP A 699 23.09 5.06 -65.13
N SER A 700 23.15 6.40 -65.16
CA SER A 700 23.08 7.18 -66.40
C SER A 700 24.36 7.11 -67.27
N SER A 701 25.45 6.55 -66.74
CA SER A 701 26.73 6.42 -67.48
C SER A 701 26.88 5.08 -68.22
N PHE A 702 25.89 4.18 -68.14
CA PHE A 702 25.78 2.98 -68.97
C PHE A 702 24.68 3.13 -70.04
N ALA A 703 24.60 4.30 -70.66
CA ALA A 703 23.85 4.44 -71.92
C ALA A 703 24.56 3.59 -73.00
N PRO A 704 23.93 2.54 -73.56
CA PRO A 704 24.52 1.75 -74.63
C PRO A 704 24.73 2.63 -75.89
N PRO A 705 25.78 2.39 -76.69
CA PRO A 705 26.10 3.20 -77.86
C PRO A 705 24.96 3.18 -78.91
N PRO A 706 24.82 4.26 -79.71
CA PRO A 706 23.76 4.39 -80.70
C PRO A 706 23.86 3.29 -81.77
N ALA A 707 22.83 2.45 -81.86
CA ALA A 707 22.70 1.45 -82.91
C ALA A 707 22.33 2.11 -84.27
N PRO A 708 22.81 1.55 -85.41
CA PRO A 708 22.54 2.07 -86.75
C PRO A 708 21.08 1.88 -87.20
N PRO A 709 20.61 2.61 -88.24
CA PRO A 709 19.22 2.59 -88.69
C PRO A 709 18.93 1.34 -89.52
N THR A 710 18.02 0.49 -89.02
CA THR A 710 17.42 -0.61 -89.77
C THR A 710 15.98 -0.85 -89.30
N PRO A 711 15.14 -1.52 -90.11
CA PRO A 711 13.85 -1.03 -90.52
C PRO A 711 12.71 -1.58 -89.65
N THR A 712 11.58 -0.89 -89.76
CA THR A 712 10.23 -1.27 -89.34
C THR A 712 9.98 -2.78 -89.26
N PRO A 713 9.54 -3.29 -88.10
CA PRO A 713 8.65 -4.45 -88.07
C PRO A 713 7.42 -4.23 -87.18
N ALA A 714 6.27 -4.48 -87.81
CA ALA A 714 5.03 -5.13 -87.34
C ALA A 714 4.33 -4.73 -86.01
N PRO A 715 2.99 -4.71 -86.00
CA PRO A 715 2.18 -4.33 -84.85
C PRO A 715 2.21 -5.40 -83.72
N PRO A 716 2.07 -5.00 -82.45
CA PRO A 716 1.99 -5.94 -81.33
C PRO A 716 0.67 -6.70 -81.32
N ALA A 717 0.79 -8.02 -81.16
CA ALA A 717 -0.31 -8.94 -80.88
C ALA A 717 -0.95 -8.65 -79.50
N PRO A 718 -2.26 -8.91 -79.32
CA PRO A 718 -2.97 -8.65 -78.07
C PRO A 718 -2.50 -9.57 -76.94
N THR A 719 -2.21 -8.96 -75.79
CA THR A 719 -1.89 -9.63 -74.53
C THR A 719 -3.14 -10.35 -73.98
N PRO A 720 -3.05 -11.63 -73.56
CA PRO A 720 -4.18 -12.34 -72.97
C PRO A 720 -4.50 -11.83 -71.56
N ALA A 721 -5.80 -11.77 -71.27
CA ALA A 721 -6.38 -11.35 -70.00
C ALA A 721 -5.90 -12.21 -68.81
N PRO A 722 -5.82 -11.65 -67.59
CA PRO A 722 -5.58 -12.42 -66.38
C PRO A 722 -6.76 -13.35 -66.07
N PRO A 723 -6.51 -14.58 -65.55
CA PRO A 723 -7.58 -15.49 -65.15
C PRO A 723 -8.31 -14.96 -63.89
N PRO A 724 -9.62 -15.29 -63.74
CA PRO A 724 -10.39 -14.89 -62.57
C PRO A 724 -9.89 -15.58 -61.28
N PRO A 725 -10.07 -14.95 -60.11
CA PRO A 725 -9.66 -15.54 -58.84
C PRO A 725 -10.49 -16.78 -58.53
N ASN A 726 -9.80 -17.89 -58.29
CA ASN A 726 -10.37 -19.16 -57.86
C ASN A 726 -10.86 -19.05 -56.40
N PRO A 727 -12.17 -19.21 -56.10
CA PRO A 727 -12.69 -19.08 -54.75
C PRO A 727 -12.78 -20.46 -54.11
N GLN A 728 -11.65 -21.06 -53.71
CA GLN A 728 -11.63 -22.25 -52.85
C GLN A 728 -10.21 -22.55 -52.36
N ASN A 729 -9.85 -21.97 -51.22
CA ASN A 729 -8.97 -22.57 -50.21
C ASN A 729 -8.88 -21.64 -48.99
N VAL A 730 -9.84 -21.80 -48.09
CA VAL A 730 -9.72 -21.32 -46.71
C VAL A 730 -8.82 -22.31 -45.99
N VAL A 731 -7.52 -22.01 -45.95
CA VAL A 731 -6.58 -22.68 -45.04
C VAL A 731 -6.49 -21.83 -43.79
N TYR A 732 -7.05 -22.33 -42.69
CA TYR A 732 -6.85 -21.76 -41.36
C TYR A 732 -5.37 -21.89 -40.96
N PRO A 733 -4.71 -20.84 -40.44
CA PRO A 733 -3.38 -20.98 -39.87
C PRO A 733 -3.53 -21.63 -38.48
N TYR A 734 -3.15 -22.90 -38.40
CA TYR A 734 -2.88 -23.59 -37.14
C TYR A 734 -1.67 -22.91 -36.48
N TRP A 735 -1.85 -22.31 -35.31
CA TRP A 735 -0.75 -21.84 -34.48
C TRP A 735 -0.06 -23.05 -33.86
N SER A 736 1.13 -23.36 -34.36
CA SER A 736 2.02 -24.35 -33.73
C SER A 736 2.72 -23.71 -32.53
N LEU A 737 2.45 -24.23 -31.34
CA LEU A 737 3.27 -24.04 -30.13
C LEU A 737 4.71 -24.54 -30.39
N PRO A 738 5.76 -23.80 -29.99
CA PRO A 738 7.10 -24.36 -29.94
C PRO A 738 7.23 -25.25 -28.70
N ALA A 739 7.52 -26.53 -28.95
CA ALA A 739 7.93 -27.49 -27.94
C ALA A 739 9.29 -27.09 -27.34
N ALA A 740 9.39 -27.26 -26.02
CA ALA A 740 10.62 -27.11 -25.25
C ALA A 740 11.71 -28.07 -25.75
N GLY A 741 12.89 -27.53 -26.04
CA GLY A 741 14.14 -28.27 -26.22
C GLY A 741 15.20 -27.76 -25.22
N PRO A 742 16.11 -28.62 -24.75
CA PRO A 742 16.95 -28.36 -23.59
C PRO A 742 18.10 -27.40 -23.91
N SER A 743 18.30 -26.41 -23.05
CA SER A 743 19.40 -25.45 -23.13
C SER A 743 20.71 -26.07 -22.63
N THR A 744 21.63 -26.33 -23.56
CA THR A 744 23.05 -26.54 -23.30
C THR A 744 23.83 -25.25 -23.55
N GLY A 745 24.65 -24.85 -22.57
CA GLY A 745 25.89 -24.07 -22.75
C GLY A 745 25.79 -22.64 -23.27
N SER A 746 25.62 -21.66 -22.38
CA SER A 746 25.93 -20.25 -22.68
C SER A 746 27.42 -19.97 -22.43
N SER A 747 28.15 -19.76 -23.53
CA SER A 747 29.47 -19.13 -23.53
C SER A 747 29.34 -17.64 -23.22
N SER A 748 30.21 -17.18 -22.33
CA SER A 748 30.39 -15.77 -21.99
C SER A 748 31.10 -15.03 -23.13
N SER A 749 30.64 -13.81 -23.41
CA SER A 749 31.43 -12.81 -24.13
C SER A 749 31.14 -11.42 -23.56
N PRO A 750 32.15 -10.53 -23.50
CA PRO A 750 32.23 -9.50 -22.48
C PRO A 750 31.74 -8.13 -22.98
N PHE A 751 31.14 -7.37 -22.07
CA PHE A 751 30.89 -5.93 -22.24
C PHE A 751 32.18 -5.13 -22.00
N PRO A 752 32.47 -4.08 -22.79
CA PRO A 752 33.58 -3.18 -22.52
C PRO A 752 33.16 -2.13 -21.48
N SER A 753 33.81 -2.17 -20.33
CA SER A 753 33.88 -1.08 -19.36
C SER A 753 35.12 -0.24 -19.65
N GLY A 754 35.03 1.09 -19.50
CA GLY A 754 36.20 1.95 -19.29
C GLY A 754 36.36 3.11 -20.26
N LEU A 755 35.87 4.28 -19.86
CA LEU A 755 36.55 5.55 -20.15
C LEU A 755 36.74 6.26 -18.81
N GLY A 756 37.87 5.96 -18.18
CA GLY A 756 38.37 6.66 -17.02
C GLY A 756 38.89 8.05 -17.40
N SER A 757 38.54 9.02 -16.57
CA SER A 757 39.12 10.35 -16.52
C SER A 757 40.59 10.23 -16.10
N GLY A 758 41.50 10.64 -17.00
CA GLY A 758 42.91 10.83 -16.69
C GLY A 758 43.12 12.21 -16.10
N GLY A 759 43.45 12.25 -14.80
CA GLY A 759 44.13 13.38 -14.19
C GLY A 759 45.63 13.27 -14.49
N MET A 760 46.22 14.36 -14.94
CA MET A 760 47.67 14.52 -15.03
C MET A 760 47.96 15.95 -14.58
N GLU A 761 48.29 16.07 -13.30
CA GLU A 761 49.06 17.17 -12.75
C GLU A 761 50.51 16.96 -13.22
N ASP A 762 51.07 17.95 -13.91
CA ASP A 762 52.52 18.15 -13.90
C ASP A 762 52.81 19.64 -13.90
N VAL A 763 53.74 19.96 -13.01
CA VAL A 763 54.29 21.25 -12.65
C VAL A 763 55.37 21.62 -13.66
N ASP A 764 55.25 22.80 -14.26
CA ASP A 764 56.29 23.83 -14.39
C ASP A 764 55.68 25.15 -14.91
#